data_AF-A0A8B7TKL6-F1
#
_entry.id   AF-A0A8B7TKL6-F1
#
_cell.length_a   1.000
_cell.length_b   1.000
_cell.length_c   1.000
_cell.angle_alpha   90.00
_cell.angle_beta   90.00
_cell.angle_gamma   90.00
#
_symmetry.space_group_name_H-M   'P 1'
#
loop_
_entity.id
_entity.type
_entity.pdbx_description
1 polymer ?
#
loop_
_entity_poly.entity_id
_entity_poly.type
_entity_poly.pdbx_seq_one_letter_code
_entity_poly.pdbx_strand_id
1 'polypeptide(L)'
;FSVPVFTRNQEGSHDEDAGSKLPLGEETNRNPPPTLLHPENWCEEFNHFISQCLIKDFEKRPSVTHLLDHPFIKGAHGKVLFLQKQLVKVLQDQKQLNPVAKTRHERMHTGKPYHVEDAEKYCVEDDLVNLEVLDEDTIIHQLQKRYTDLLIYTYVGDILIALNPFQNLSIYSPQFSRLYHGVKRASNPPHIFATADAAYQCLVTFSKDQCIVISGESGSGKTESAHLIVQHLTFLGKANNQTLREKILQVNSLVEAFGNACTAINDNSSRFGKYLEMMFTPTGAVMGARISEYLLEKSRVIKQAVGEKNFHIFYYIYAGLYHQKKLSELRLPEESPPRYIADETGRVMHDITSNESYRRQFEAIQHCFRIIGFTDKEVHSVYRILAGILNIGNIEFAAISSQHQTDKSEVPNAETLENAATVLCISPEELQEALTSRCVVTRGETIVRTNTVDRAADVRDAMSKALYGRLFSWIVNRINTLLQPDKNICSVDDGMNVGILDIFGFENFQRNSFEQLCINIANEQIQYYFNQHVFALEQMEYQNEGIDAIPVEYEDNRPLLDMFLQKPLGLLALLDEESRFPQATDQTLVDKFEDNLRCKFFWRPKGVELGFGIQHYAGKVLYDASGVLEKNRDTLPADVVVVLRTSKNRLLQQLFSIPLTKTGNWEPLTFPDLMVVINPG
;
A
#
# COMPACT_ATOMS: atom_id res chain seq x y z
N PHE A 1 9.64 -40.18 23.05
CA PHE A 1 10.66 -39.32 22.42
C PHE A 1 10.40 -37.90 22.85
N SER A 2 11.39 -37.23 23.41
CA SER A 2 11.37 -35.81 23.76
C SER A 2 11.63 -34.98 22.50
N VAL A 3 10.96 -33.85 22.31
CA VAL A 3 11.28 -32.91 21.22
C VAL A 3 12.66 -32.29 21.53
N PRO A 4 13.63 -32.28 20.59
CA PRO A 4 14.93 -31.69 20.85
C PRO A 4 14.82 -30.17 21.03
N VAL A 5 15.25 -29.67 22.18
CA VAL A 5 15.34 -28.24 22.51
C VAL A 5 16.79 -27.79 22.36
N PHE A 6 17.04 -26.62 21.79
CA PHE A 6 18.39 -26.12 21.45
C PHE A 6 18.82 -24.97 22.37
N THR A 7 20.12 -24.87 22.64
CA THR A 7 20.72 -23.77 23.42
C THR A 7 21.76 -22.98 22.63
N ARG A 8 21.91 -21.69 22.95
CA ARG A 8 22.99 -20.83 22.45
C ARG A 8 24.20 -20.92 23.39
N ASN A 9 25.36 -21.29 22.88
CA ASN A 9 26.62 -21.19 23.62
C ASN A 9 27.05 -19.71 23.69
N GLN A 10 27.06 -19.14 24.90
CA GLN A 10 27.73 -17.88 25.21
C GLN A 10 28.89 -18.18 26.17
N GLU A 11 30.11 -18.30 25.62
CA GLU A 11 31.33 -18.14 26.41
C GLU A 11 32.08 -16.95 25.81
N GLY A 12 32.06 -15.83 26.52
CA GLY A 12 32.93 -14.68 26.27
C GLY A 12 33.93 -14.56 27.41
N SER A 13 35.20 -14.83 27.14
CA SER A 13 36.30 -14.40 28.02
C SER A 13 36.78 -13.02 27.55
N HIS A 14 36.75 -12.06 28.47
CA HIS A 14 37.33 -10.73 28.35
C HIS A 14 38.82 -10.78 28.00
N ASP A 15 39.25 -9.95 27.04
CA ASP A 15 40.50 -9.19 27.14
C ASP A 15 40.47 -7.98 26.19
N GLU A 16 40.82 -6.82 26.74
CA GLU A 16 41.05 -5.54 26.06
C GLU A 16 42.39 -5.59 25.29
N ASP A 17 42.46 -5.14 24.03
CA ASP A 17 43.25 -3.95 23.62
C ASP A 17 43.29 -3.70 22.10
N ALA A 18 43.41 -2.41 21.75
CA ALA A 18 43.99 -1.81 20.53
C ALA A 18 43.47 -2.12 19.09
N GLY A 19 42.63 -1.22 18.59
CA GLY A 19 42.80 -0.47 17.32
C GLY A 19 43.18 -1.19 16.00
N SER A 20 42.19 -1.50 15.17
CA SER A 20 42.21 -1.27 13.71
C SER A 20 40.83 -1.50 13.09
N LYS A 21 40.35 -0.57 12.25
CA LYS A 21 39.07 -0.68 11.52
C LYS A 21 39.21 -1.69 10.36
N LEU A 22 38.36 -2.70 10.34
CA LEU A 22 38.09 -3.58 9.17
C LEU A 22 36.59 -3.51 8.80
N PRO A 23 36.21 -3.84 7.54
CA PRO A 23 34.85 -3.59 7.03
C PRO A 23 33.80 -4.49 7.68
N LEU A 24 32.59 -3.95 7.85
CA LEU A 24 31.40 -4.64 8.33
C LEU A 24 31.05 -5.83 7.43
N GLY A 25 31.39 -7.04 7.88
CA GLY A 25 31.07 -8.29 7.16
C GLY A 25 31.43 -9.58 7.89
N GLU A 26 32.35 -9.57 8.87
CA GLU A 26 32.89 -10.82 9.44
C GLU A 26 32.57 -11.09 10.93
N GLU A 27 31.89 -10.20 11.66
CA GLU A 27 31.69 -10.39 13.12
C GLU A 27 30.62 -11.44 13.52
N THR A 28 29.80 -11.96 12.61
CA THR A 28 28.72 -12.91 12.96
C THR A 28 29.13 -14.38 12.95
N ASN A 29 30.37 -14.71 12.61
CA ASN A 29 30.76 -16.07 12.22
C ASN A 29 31.68 -16.82 13.22
N ARG A 30 31.90 -16.27 14.43
CA ARG A 30 32.78 -16.90 15.45
C ARG A 30 32.08 -17.76 16.50
N ASN A 31 30.74 -17.76 16.56
CA ASN A 31 30.02 -18.57 17.55
C ASN A 31 29.78 -19.99 17.02
N PRO A 32 30.11 -21.05 17.80
CA PRO A 32 29.87 -22.43 17.39
C PRO A 32 28.37 -22.67 17.12
N PRO A 33 28.03 -23.62 16.22
CA PRO A 33 26.63 -23.93 15.92
C PRO A 33 25.88 -24.35 17.20
N PRO A 34 24.59 -23.98 17.33
CA PRO A 34 23.79 -24.35 18.50
C PRO A 34 23.74 -25.87 18.68
N THR A 35 23.77 -26.30 19.94
CA THR A 35 23.74 -27.72 20.32
C THR A 35 22.44 -28.06 21.03
N LEU A 36 22.15 -29.35 21.18
CA LEU A 36 20.98 -29.80 21.95
C LEU A 36 21.18 -29.46 23.44
N LEU A 37 20.09 -29.09 24.14
CA LEU A 37 20.06 -28.76 25.57
C LEU A 37 20.69 -29.87 26.46
N HIS A 38 20.59 -31.14 26.03
CA HIS A 38 21.14 -32.33 26.70
C HIS A 38 21.70 -33.34 25.67
N PRO A 39 22.90 -33.13 25.12
CA PRO A 39 23.47 -33.98 24.06
C PRO A 39 23.64 -35.45 24.48
N GLU A 40 23.89 -35.70 25.76
CA GLU A 40 24.08 -37.04 26.35
C GLU A 40 22.84 -37.95 26.24
N ASN A 41 21.66 -37.37 26.03
CA ASN A 41 20.40 -38.11 25.87
C ASN A 41 20.19 -38.62 24.44
N TRP A 42 21.12 -38.33 23.52
CA TRP A 42 21.02 -38.64 22.11
C TRP A 42 22.25 -39.39 21.62
N CYS A 43 22.11 -40.19 20.55
CA CYS A 43 23.26 -40.86 19.98
C CYS A 43 24.24 -39.85 19.34
N GLU A 44 25.53 -40.16 19.41
CA GLU A 44 26.59 -39.30 18.84
C GLU A 44 26.35 -39.01 17.34
N GLU A 45 25.84 -39.98 16.60
CA GLU A 45 25.51 -39.83 15.18
C GLU A 45 24.39 -38.79 14.95
N PHE A 46 23.41 -38.70 15.85
CA PHE A 46 22.34 -37.70 15.76
C PHE A 46 22.84 -36.31 16.14
N ASN A 47 23.60 -36.22 17.24
CA ASN A 47 24.22 -34.97 17.67
C ASN A 47 25.11 -34.37 16.57
N HIS A 48 25.91 -35.24 15.91
CA HIS A 48 26.77 -34.84 14.80
C HIS A 48 25.97 -34.44 13.55
N PHE A 49 24.90 -35.17 13.21
CA PHE A 49 24.04 -34.80 12.08
C PHE A 49 23.45 -33.40 12.26
N ILE A 50 22.91 -33.12 13.45
CA ILE A 50 22.29 -31.85 13.79
C ILE A 50 23.30 -30.70 13.80
N SER A 51 24.54 -30.92 14.29
CA SER A 51 25.57 -29.88 14.27
C SER A 51 25.99 -29.49 12.84
N GLN A 52 26.00 -30.44 11.90
CA GLN A 52 26.25 -30.18 10.48
C GLN A 52 25.10 -29.38 9.83
N CYS A 53 23.84 -29.65 10.20
CA CYS A 53 22.69 -28.90 9.68
C CYS A 53 22.64 -27.44 10.16
N LEU A 54 23.20 -27.16 11.34
CA LEU A 54 23.07 -25.87 12.03
C LEU A 54 24.30 -24.95 11.88
N ILE A 55 25.24 -25.30 10.98
CA ILE A 55 26.37 -24.44 10.60
C ILE A 55 25.82 -23.14 10.02
N LYS A 56 26.11 -21.99 10.65
CA LYS A 56 25.54 -20.69 10.26
C LYS A 56 26.11 -20.14 8.95
N ASP A 57 27.38 -20.42 8.68
CA ASP A 57 28.05 -20.08 7.43
C ASP A 57 27.49 -20.92 6.27
N PHE A 58 26.83 -20.26 5.32
CA PHE A 58 26.17 -20.95 4.21
C PHE A 58 27.17 -21.58 3.22
N GLU A 59 28.39 -21.05 3.10
CA GLU A 59 29.42 -21.58 2.19
C GLU A 59 30.07 -22.85 2.76
N LYS A 60 30.09 -22.98 4.09
CA LYS A 60 30.63 -24.15 4.80
C LYS A 60 29.58 -25.19 5.16
N ARG A 61 28.29 -24.87 5.03
CA ARG A 61 27.20 -25.80 5.35
C ARG A 61 27.14 -26.91 4.29
N PRO A 62 27.14 -28.19 4.70
CA PRO A 62 26.96 -29.30 3.78
C PRO A 62 25.69 -29.19 2.94
N SER A 63 25.78 -29.55 1.66
CA SER A 63 24.62 -29.62 0.78
C SER A 63 23.63 -30.71 1.24
N VAL A 64 22.37 -30.59 0.83
CA VAL A 64 21.33 -31.58 1.13
C VAL A 64 21.73 -32.98 0.66
N THR A 65 22.36 -33.09 -0.51
CA THR A 65 22.87 -34.37 -1.02
C THR A 65 23.93 -34.98 -0.10
N HIS A 66 24.82 -34.17 0.47
CA HIS A 66 25.84 -34.64 1.42
C HIS A 66 25.23 -35.01 2.79
N LEU A 67 24.21 -34.29 3.24
CA LEU A 67 23.48 -34.59 4.48
C LEU A 67 22.67 -35.90 4.38
N LEU A 68 22.10 -36.21 3.22
CA LEU A 68 21.40 -37.47 2.99
C LEU A 68 22.33 -38.69 3.03
N ASP A 69 23.62 -38.49 2.75
CA ASP A 69 24.64 -39.53 2.84
C ASP A 69 25.19 -39.76 4.27
N HIS A 70 24.75 -38.97 5.25
CA HIS A 70 25.21 -39.02 6.62
C HIS A 70 24.84 -40.36 7.31
N PRO A 71 25.72 -40.96 8.13
CA PRO A 71 25.47 -42.26 8.80
C PRO A 71 24.15 -42.35 9.55
N PHE A 72 23.74 -41.28 10.26
CA PHE A 72 22.45 -41.20 10.94
C PHE A 72 21.25 -41.41 10.00
N ILE A 73 21.25 -40.77 8.83
CA ILE A 73 20.15 -40.87 7.85
C ILE A 73 20.21 -42.21 7.09
N LYS A 74 21.42 -42.68 6.75
CA LYS A 74 21.62 -44.01 6.17
C LYS A 74 21.17 -45.13 7.11
N GLY A 75 21.31 -44.97 8.42
CA GLY A 75 20.82 -45.91 9.43
C GLY A 75 19.29 -46.08 9.44
N ALA A 76 18.54 -45.09 8.93
CA ALA A 76 17.09 -45.10 8.79
C ALA A 76 16.60 -45.64 7.43
N HIS A 77 17.46 -45.66 6.41
CA HIS A 77 17.12 -46.21 5.08
C HIS A 77 16.75 -47.70 5.19
N GLY A 78 15.63 -48.08 4.59
CA GLY A 78 15.09 -49.45 4.64
C GLY A 78 14.33 -49.81 5.93
N LYS A 79 14.33 -48.95 6.96
CA LYS A 79 13.60 -49.15 8.22
C LYS A 79 12.41 -48.20 8.41
N VAL A 80 12.07 -47.42 7.39
CA VAL A 80 11.04 -46.36 7.42
C VAL A 80 9.69 -46.88 7.95
N LEU A 81 9.21 -48.02 7.44
CA LEU A 81 7.94 -48.61 7.88
C LEU A 81 7.97 -49.10 9.34
N PHE A 82 9.12 -49.58 9.81
CA PHE A 82 9.31 -50.02 11.19
C PHE A 82 9.38 -48.82 12.14
N LEU A 83 10.12 -47.77 11.77
CA LEU A 83 10.22 -46.52 12.52
C LEU A 83 8.88 -45.78 12.56
N GLN A 84 8.11 -45.76 11.47
CA GLN A 84 6.73 -45.23 11.47
C GLN A 84 5.82 -45.99 12.41
N LYS A 85 5.88 -47.33 12.43
CA LYS A 85 5.09 -48.14 13.39
C LYS A 85 5.49 -47.88 14.84
N GLN A 86 6.78 -47.72 15.13
CA GLN A 86 7.24 -47.33 16.47
C GLN A 86 6.81 -45.92 16.84
N LEU A 87 6.89 -44.96 15.92
CA LEU A 87 6.42 -43.60 16.13
C LEU A 87 4.92 -43.55 16.41
N VAL A 88 4.11 -44.30 15.66
CA VAL A 88 2.67 -44.44 15.89
C VAL A 88 2.38 -45.04 17.26
N LYS A 89 3.15 -46.05 17.68
CA LYS A 89 3.00 -46.65 19.02
C LYS A 89 3.35 -45.65 20.12
N VAL A 90 4.43 -44.89 19.98
CA VAL A 90 4.83 -43.83 20.94
C VAL A 90 3.80 -42.70 20.98
N LEU A 91 3.22 -42.32 19.85
CA LEU A 91 2.13 -41.33 19.77
C LEU A 91 0.83 -41.85 20.41
N GLN A 92 0.56 -43.15 20.33
CA GLN A 92 -0.55 -43.80 21.02
C GLN A 92 -0.32 -43.88 22.53
N ASP A 93 0.90 -44.21 22.96
CA ASP A 93 1.27 -44.27 24.38
C ASP A 93 1.24 -42.86 25.01
N GLN A 94 1.67 -41.81 24.30
CA GLN A 94 1.49 -40.41 24.73
C GLN A 94 0.02 -40.00 24.81
N LYS A 95 -0.84 -40.51 23.92
CA LYS A 95 -2.31 -40.30 23.99
C LYS A 95 -2.98 -41.03 25.15
N GLN A 96 -2.35 -42.06 25.74
CA GLN A 96 -2.89 -42.73 26.93
C GLN A 96 -2.48 -42.07 28.24
N LEU A 97 -1.32 -41.38 28.27
CA LEU A 97 -0.86 -40.60 29.42
C LEU A 97 -1.61 -39.27 29.59
N ASN A 98 -2.20 -38.73 28.52
CA ASN A 98 -3.14 -37.61 28.56
C ASN A 98 -4.51 -38.07 28.01
N PRO A 99 -5.45 -38.52 28.85
CA PRO A 99 -6.78 -38.87 28.37
C PRO A 99 -7.44 -37.60 27.83
N VAL A 100 -7.56 -37.52 26.50
CA VAL A 100 -8.41 -36.54 25.82
C VAL A 100 -9.83 -36.76 26.33
N ALA A 101 -10.29 -35.88 27.22
CA ALA A 101 -11.70 -35.75 27.52
C ALA A 101 -12.40 -35.41 26.19
N LYS A 102 -13.14 -36.38 25.64
CA LYS A 102 -14.14 -36.11 24.62
C LYS A 102 -15.24 -35.28 25.30
N THR A 103 -15.13 -33.97 25.26
CA THR A 103 -16.25 -33.08 25.54
C THR A 103 -17.24 -33.24 24.40
N ARG A 104 -18.23 -34.09 24.67
CA ARG A 104 -19.57 -34.07 24.09
C ARG A 104 -19.97 -32.60 23.93
N HIS A 105 -20.39 -32.19 22.74
CA HIS A 105 -21.05 -30.90 22.56
C HIS A 105 -22.30 -30.87 23.43
N GLU A 106 -22.17 -30.36 24.66
CA GLU A 106 -23.30 -29.88 25.41
C GLU A 106 -23.65 -28.51 24.83
N ARG A 107 -24.75 -28.49 24.06
CA ARG A 107 -25.55 -27.27 23.98
C ARG A 107 -25.85 -26.87 25.40
N MET A 108 -25.32 -25.74 25.85
CA MET A 108 -25.81 -25.08 27.06
C MET A 108 -27.24 -24.61 26.78
N HIS A 109 -28.21 -25.50 26.95
CA HIS A 109 -29.57 -25.12 27.27
C HIS A 109 -29.63 -24.78 28.75
N THR A 110 -29.28 -23.56 29.12
CA THR A 110 -29.79 -22.96 30.36
C THR A 110 -31.17 -22.39 30.06
N GLY A 111 -32.16 -23.27 30.04
CA GLY A 111 -33.56 -22.89 30.10
C GLY A 111 -33.89 -22.33 31.48
N LYS A 112 -33.78 -21.01 31.63
CA LYS A 112 -34.78 -20.17 32.30
C LYS A 112 -34.82 -18.83 31.55
N PRO A 113 -35.99 -18.40 31.04
CA PRO A 113 -36.13 -17.07 30.50
C PRO A 113 -36.07 -16.10 31.69
N TYR A 114 -34.92 -15.49 31.92
CA TYR A 114 -34.90 -14.25 32.66
C TYR A 114 -35.49 -13.19 31.72
N HIS A 115 -36.71 -12.77 32.05
CA HIS A 115 -37.28 -11.54 31.55
C HIS A 115 -36.24 -10.45 31.84
N VAL A 116 -35.70 -9.83 30.79
CA VAL A 116 -34.77 -8.70 30.89
C VAL A 116 -35.59 -7.47 31.27
N GLU A 117 -35.96 -7.38 32.53
CA GLU A 117 -36.31 -6.12 33.19
C GLU A 117 -35.11 -5.78 34.08
N ASP A 118 -34.08 -5.16 33.48
CA ASP A 118 -33.07 -4.30 34.12
C ASP A 118 -31.90 -4.06 33.12
N ALA A 119 -32.21 -3.43 31.98
CA ALA A 119 -31.21 -2.97 31.01
C ALA A 119 -30.35 -1.78 31.52
N GLU A 120 -30.60 -1.32 32.75
CA GLU A 120 -29.98 -0.12 33.31
C GLU A 120 -28.64 -0.37 34.04
N LYS A 121 -28.18 -1.62 34.16
CA LYS A 121 -27.02 -1.95 35.02
C LYS A 121 -25.71 -2.36 34.33
N TYR A 122 -25.67 -2.47 33.00
CA TYR A 122 -24.40 -2.58 32.29
C TYR A 122 -23.80 -1.18 32.15
N CYS A 123 -22.81 -0.88 32.99
CA CYS A 123 -21.90 0.24 32.79
C CYS A 123 -21.28 0.09 31.41
N VAL A 124 -21.22 1.19 30.67
CA VAL A 124 -20.63 1.19 29.34
C VAL A 124 -19.12 1.11 29.52
N GLU A 125 -18.53 0.00 29.12
CA GLU A 125 -17.08 -0.20 29.27
C GLU A 125 -16.33 0.59 28.20
N ASP A 126 -15.19 1.16 28.61
CA ASP A 126 -14.28 1.86 27.71
C ASP A 126 -13.35 0.89 26.96
N ASP A 127 -13.08 -0.28 27.54
CA ASP A 127 -12.30 -1.36 26.94
C ASP A 127 -13.09 -2.66 26.95
N LEU A 128 -13.34 -3.21 25.76
CA LEU A 128 -14.18 -4.41 25.60
C LEU A 128 -13.54 -5.65 26.23
N VAL A 129 -12.23 -5.66 26.46
CA VAL A 129 -11.55 -6.80 27.13
C VAL A 129 -11.98 -6.98 28.59
N ASN A 130 -12.62 -5.98 29.20
CA ASN A 130 -13.13 -6.05 30.56
C ASN A 130 -14.54 -6.67 30.66
N LEU A 131 -15.17 -6.99 29.52
CA LEU A 131 -16.50 -7.60 29.51
C LEU A 131 -16.43 -9.06 30.00
N GLU A 132 -17.37 -9.44 30.87
CA GLU A 132 -17.48 -10.82 31.35
C GLU A 132 -17.90 -11.79 30.24
N VAL A 133 -18.73 -11.32 29.30
CA VAL A 133 -19.23 -12.10 28.16
C VAL A 133 -18.76 -11.45 26.86
N LEU A 134 -17.93 -12.18 26.12
CA LEU A 134 -17.38 -11.78 24.82
C LEU A 134 -18.06 -12.57 23.71
N ASP A 135 -19.29 -12.16 23.38
CA ASP A 135 -20.03 -12.64 22.21
C ASP A 135 -20.38 -11.46 21.27
N GLU A 136 -20.74 -11.80 20.03
CA GLU A 136 -21.02 -10.83 18.98
C GLU A 136 -22.16 -9.88 19.36
N ASP A 137 -23.25 -10.39 19.94
CA ASP A 137 -24.42 -9.59 20.32
C ASP A 137 -24.05 -8.61 21.45
N THR A 138 -23.28 -9.06 22.45
CA THR A 138 -22.81 -8.21 23.55
C THR A 138 -21.87 -7.10 23.06
N ILE A 139 -20.92 -7.42 22.17
CA ILE A 139 -20.00 -6.44 21.58
C ILE A 139 -20.76 -5.40 20.76
N ILE A 140 -21.66 -5.85 19.88
CA ILE A 140 -22.48 -4.95 19.06
C ILE A 140 -23.34 -4.05 19.95
N HIS A 141 -23.96 -4.60 21.00
CA HIS A 141 -24.77 -3.82 21.93
C HIS A 141 -23.96 -2.72 22.64
N GLN A 142 -22.75 -3.03 23.13
CA GLN A 142 -21.87 -2.06 23.76
C GLN A 142 -21.46 -0.95 22.79
N LEU A 143 -21.02 -1.31 21.59
CA LEU A 143 -20.66 -0.35 20.55
C LEU A 143 -21.85 0.53 20.14
N GLN A 144 -23.04 -0.04 20.00
CA GLN A 144 -24.26 0.70 19.66
C GLN A 144 -24.67 1.68 20.76
N LYS A 145 -24.59 1.26 22.04
CA LYS A 145 -24.89 2.12 23.18
C LYS A 145 -23.91 3.29 23.26
N ARG A 146 -22.60 3.03 23.16
CA ARG A 146 -21.55 4.06 23.08
C ARG A 146 -21.80 5.03 21.92
N TYR A 147 -22.09 4.51 20.74
CA TYR A 147 -22.34 5.32 19.56
C TYR A 147 -23.56 6.24 19.70
N THR A 148 -24.63 5.73 20.35
CA THR A 148 -25.84 6.52 20.64
C THR A 148 -25.54 7.71 21.55
N ASP A 149 -24.62 7.52 22.50
CA ASP A 149 -24.12 8.57 23.40
C ASP A 149 -23.01 9.44 22.77
N LEU A 150 -22.75 9.29 21.46
CA LEU A 150 -21.68 9.97 20.70
C LEU A 150 -20.25 9.65 21.18
N LEU A 151 -20.08 8.53 21.87
CA LEU A 151 -18.79 7.96 22.26
C LEU A 151 -18.29 7.04 21.13
N ILE A 152 -17.66 7.62 20.13
CA ILE A 152 -17.27 6.90 18.90
C ILE A 152 -16.03 6.02 19.03
N TYR A 153 -15.26 6.20 20.09
CA TYR A 153 -14.01 5.50 20.33
C TYR A 153 -14.20 4.45 21.42
N THR A 154 -13.71 3.24 21.17
CA THR A 154 -13.78 2.12 22.11
C THR A 154 -12.50 1.30 22.01
N TYR A 155 -11.93 0.92 23.14
CA TYR A 155 -10.73 0.09 23.16
C TYR A 155 -11.03 -1.41 23.07
N VAL A 156 -10.07 -2.16 22.53
CA VAL A 156 -9.99 -3.62 22.60
C VAL A 156 -8.52 -4.00 22.79
N GLY A 157 -8.04 -4.04 24.03
CA GLY A 157 -6.60 -4.24 24.29
C GLY A 157 -5.81 -3.17 23.55
N ASP A 158 -4.74 -3.46 22.83
CA ASP A 158 -3.99 -2.40 22.12
C ASP A 158 -4.66 -1.83 20.85
N ILE A 159 -5.85 -2.30 20.51
CA ILE A 159 -6.63 -1.84 19.36
C ILE A 159 -7.60 -0.73 19.77
N LEU A 160 -7.74 0.28 18.92
CA LEU A 160 -8.77 1.32 19.05
C LEU A 160 -9.80 1.15 17.92
N ILE A 161 -11.06 0.89 18.30
CA ILE A 161 -12.20 0.94 17.39
C ILE A 161 -12.68 2.39 17.30
N ALA A 162 -12.82 2.88 16.07
CA ALA A 162 -13.37 4.20 15.76
C ALA A 162 -14.59 4.04 14.85
N LEU A 163 -15.77 4.47 15.31
CA LEU A 163 -17.00 4.45 14.54
C LEU A 163 -17.27 5.83 13.93
N ASN A 164 -17.46 5.90 12.62
CA ASN A 164 -17.69 7.17 11.94
C ASN A 164 -19.01 7.83 12.42
N PRO A 165 -18.98 9.02 13.05
CA PRO A 165 -20.20 9.71 13.51
C PRO A 165 -21.01 10.34 12.38
N PHE A 166 -20.46 10.49 11.17
CA PHE A 166 -21.04 11.29 10.07
C PHE A 166 -21.40 12.74 10.46
N GLN A 167 -20.78 13.25 11.52
CA GLN A 167 -20.94 14.62 12.00
C GLN A 167 -19.67 15.10 12.72
N ASN A 168 -19.50 16.41 12.80
CA ASN A 168 -18.38 17.00 13.51
C ASN A 168 -18.60 16.94 15.02
N LEU A 169 -17.63 16.38 15.74
CA LEU A 169 -17.61 16.35 17.20
C LEU A 169 -16.55 17.32 17.73
N SER A 170 -16.87 18.05 18.81
CA SER A 170 -15.98 19.04 19.43
C SER A 170 -14.90 18.43 20.35
N ILE A 171 -14.42 17.23 20.03
CA ILE A 171 -13.48 16.44 20.86
C ILE A 171 -12.02 16.51 20.38
N TYR A 172 -11.73 17.30 19.34
CA TYR A 172 -10.40 17.40 18.71
C TYR A 172 -9.71 18.74 18.94
N SER A 173 -10.21 19.55 19.88
CA SER A 173 -9.65 20.87 20.16
C SER A 173 -8.26 20.75 20.82
N PRO A 174 -7.43 21.80 20.80
CA PRO A 174 -6.14 21.80 21.50
C PRO A 174 -6.24 21.54 23.01
N GLN A 175 -7.41 21.73 23.62
CA GLN A 175 -7.66 21.39 25.03
C GLN A 175 -7.68 19.87 25.23
N PHE A 176 -8.31 19.13 24.31
CA PHE A 176 -8.27 17.67 24.32
C PHE A 176 -6.86 17.14 24.06
N SER A 177 -6.07 17.77 23.18
CA SER A 177 -4.66 17.38 23.03
C SER A 177 -3.86 17.49 24.33
N ARG A 178 -4.16 18.48 25.19
CA ARG A 178 -3.53 18.59 26.53
C ARG A 178 -4.04 17.54 27.50
N LEU A 179 -5.33 17.19 27.43
CA LEU A 179 -5.95 16.19 28.29
C LEU A 179 -5.29 14.82 28.14
N TYR A 180 -4.90 14.45 26.91
CA TYR A 180 -4.29 13.16 26.59
C TYR A 180 -2.75 13.15 26.64
N HIS A 181 -2.10 14.27 26.92
CA HIS A 181 -0.64 14.35 26.88
C HIS A 181 0.02 13.71 28.12
N GLY A 182 0.80 12.64 27.94
CA GLY A 182 1.61 12.02 28.99
C GLY A 182 0.78 11.39 30.11
N VAL A 183 -0.49 11.06 29.83
CA VAL A 183 -1.40 10.45 30.80
C VAL A 183 -1.51 8.95 30.58
N LYS A 184 -1.78 8.21 31.65
CA LYS A 184 -2.04 6.77 31.54
C LYS A 184 -3.35 6.55 30.79
N ARG A 185 -3.40 5.48 30.01
CA ARG A 185 -4.56 5.09 29.21
C ARG A 185 -5.87 5.00 30.01
N ALA A 186 -5.82 4.46 31.22
CA ALA A 186 -6.99 4.33 32.09
C ALA A 186 -7.47 5.65 32.73
N SER A 187 -6.71 6.74 32.58
CA SER A 187 -7.04 8.03 33.20
C SER A 187 -8.11 8.81 32.46
N ASN A 188 -8.31 8.53 31.16
CA ASN A 188 -9.26 9.24 30.30
C ASN A 188 -10.03 8.25 29.41
N PRO A 189 -11.20 8.64 28.88
CA PRO A 189 -11.95 7.81 27.93
C PRO A 189 -11.14 7.47 26.67
N PRO A 190 -11.54 6.44 25.91
CA PRO A 190 -10.90 6.06 24.66
C PRO A 190 -10.91 7.22 23.67
N HIS A 191 -9.76 7.46 23.06
CA HIS A 191 -9.61 8.54 22.10
C HIS A 191 -8.39 8.33 21.21
N ILE A 192 -8.46 8.80 19.97
CA ILE A 192 -7.36 8.69 19.00
C ILE A 192 -6.08 9.40 19.45
N PHE A 193 -6.21 10.49 20.21
CA PHE A 193 -5.08 11.20 20.81
C PHE A 193 -4.36 10.36 21.88
N ALA A 194 -5.06 9.48 22.58
CA ALA A 194 -4.41 8.58 23.54
C ALA A 194 -3.53 7.55 22.81
N THR A 195 -3.98 7.00 21.67
CA THR A 195 -3.17 6.11 20.83
C THR A 195 -1.94 6.83 20.27
N ALA A 196 -2.11 8.08 19.81
CA ALA A 196 -1.00 8.89 19.32
C ALA A 196 0.00 9.26 20.43
N ASP A 197 -0.47 9.62 21.64
CA ASP A 197 0.41 9.86 22.79
C ASP A 197 1.13 8.58 23.21
N ALA A 198 0.45 7.43 23.28
CA ALA A 198 1.08 6.15 23.61
C ALA A 198 2.24 5.80 22.64
N ALA A 199 2.03 5.96 21.33
CA ALA A 199 3.09 5.78 20.34
C ALA A 199 4.24 6.77 20.57
N TYR A 200 3.93 8.05 20.76
CA TYR A 200 4.95 9.08 21.02
C TYR A 200 5.75 8.83 22.31
N GLN A 201 5.10 8.42 23.41
CA GLN A 201 5.77 8.10 24.66
C GLN A 201 6.67 6.86 24.50
N CYS A 202 6.22 5.84 23.75
CA CYS A 202 7.05 4.66 23.46
C CYS A 202 8.29 5.03 22.63
N LEU A 203 8.12 5.88 21.63
CA LEU A 203 9.22 6.42 20.82
C LEU A 203 10.29 7.08 21.70
N VAL A 204 9.87 8.03 22.56
CA VAL A 204 10.79 8.81 23.41
C VAL A 204 11.40 7.97 24.54
N THR A 205 10.65 7.03 25.10
CA THR A 205 11.10 6.22 26.24
C THR A 205 12.04 5.10 25.82
N PHE A 206 11.73 4.42 24.71
CA PHE A 206 12.47 3.24 24.28
C PHE A 206 13.43 3.49 23.12
N SER A 207 13.44 4.71 22.55
CA SER A 207 14.25 5.06 21.39
C SER A 207 14.03 4.10 20.21
N LYS A 208 12.76 3.73 19.97
CA LYS A 208 12.36 2.78 18.93
C LYS A 208 11.27 3.36 18.05
N ASP A 209 11.41 3.17 16.75
CA ASP A 209 10.40 3.54 15.76
C ASP A 209 9.05 2.90 16.07
N GLN A 210 7.99 3.64 15.79
CA GLN A 210 6.61 3.24 16.03
C GLN A 210 5.81 3.29 14.73
N CYS A 211 4.75 2.50 14.65
CA CYS A 211 3.84 2.51 13.50
C CYS A 211 2.39 2.44 13.99
N ILE A 212 1.56 3.31 13.44
CA ILE A 212 0.11 3.29 13.64
C ILE A 212 -0.53 2.87 12.32
N VAL A 213 -1.16 1.69 12.32
CA VAL A 213 -1.85 1.13 11.16
C VAL A 213 -3.33 1.44 11.27
N ILE A 214 -3.90 2.10 10.25
CA ILE A 214 -5.31 2.47 10.21
C ILE A 214 -6.02 1.64 9.15
N SER A 215 -6.86 0.71 9.60
CA SER A 215 -7.63 -0.19 8.73
C SER A 215 -9.13 0.05 8.84
N GLY A 216 -9.85 -0.23 7.76
CA GLY A 216 -11.31 -0.14 7.71
C GLY A 216 -11.84 0.01 6.30
N GLU A 217 -13.13 -0.22 6.10
CA GLU A 217 -13.79 -0.10 4.80
C GLU A 217 -13.76 1.33 4.23
N SER A 218 -14.09 1.49 2.94
CA SER A 218 -14.20 2.83 2.35
C SER A 218 -15.26 3.66 3.08
N GLY A 219 -14.93 4.90 3.44
CA GLY A 219 -15.83 5.78 4.20
C GLY A 219 -15.83 5.58 5.72
N SER A 220 -15.03 4.66 6.27
CA SER A 220 -14.98 4.41 7.73
C SER A 220 -14.32 5.51 8.58
N GLY A 221 -13.69 6.51 7.96
CA GLY A 221 -13.00 7.60 8.66
C GLY A 221 -11.47 7.43 8.81
N LYS A 222 -10.84 6.58 8.00
CA LYS A 222 -9.38 6.36 8.02
C LYS A 222 -8.56 7.64 7.82
N THR A 223 -8.88 8.38 6.77
CA THR A 223 -8.17 9.61 6.40
C THR A 223 -8.29 10.70 7.47
N GLU A 224 -9.48 10.88 8.03
CA GLU A 224 -9.72 11.79 9.16
C GLU A 224 -8.94 11.35 10.41
N SER A 225 -8.94 10.05 10.70
CA SER A 225 -8.16 9.48 11.81
C SER A 225 -6.67 9.74 11.63
N ALA A 226 -6.13 9.53 10.42
CA ALA A 226 -4.74 9.84 10.09
C ALA A 226 -4.43 11.33 10.28
N HIS A 227 -5.32 12.22 9.83
CA HIS A 227 -5.18 13.66 10.02
C HIS A 227 -5.10 14.04 11.51
N LEU A 228 -5.99 13.48 12.33
CA LEU A 228 -6.03 13.73 13.78
C LEU A 228 -4.78 13.23 14.50
N ILE A 229 -4.25 12.07 14.09
CA ILE A 229 -2.97 11.55 14.62
C ILE A 229 -1.83 12.50 14.30
N VAL A 230 -1.71 12.95 13.04
CA VAL A 230 -0.69 13.92 12.61
C VAL A 230 -0.80 15.22 13.40
N GLN A 231 -2.03 15.73 13.55
CA GLN A 231 -2.29 16.94 14.33
C GLN A 231 -1.81 16.79 15.77
N HIS A 232 -2.08 15.65 16.41
CA HIS A 232 -1.70 15.39 17.78
C HIS A 232 -0.19 15.18 17.94
N LEU A 233 0.43 14.35 17.10
CA LEU A 233 1.88 14.14 17.09
C LEU A 233 2.66 15.44 16.85
N THR A 234 2.16 16.31 15.98
CA THR A 234 2.75 17.64 15.76
C THR A 234 2.64 18.54 16.99
N PHE A 235 1.56 18.41 17.76
CA PHE A 235 1.39 19.10 19.04
C PHE A 235 2.35 18.56 20.12
N LEU A 236 2.46 17.23 20.22
CA LEU A 236 3.30 16.53 21.21
C LEU A 236 4.79 16.81 20.99
N GLY A 237 5.25 16.70 19.75
CA GLY A 237 6.66 16.91 19.43
C GLY A 237 7.07 18.38 19.37
N LYS A 238 6.31 19.29 19.99
CA LYS A 238 6.63 20.71 20.22
C LYS A 238 7.41 21.32 19.06
N ALA A 239 6.88 21.25 17.84
CA ALA A 239 7.58 21.75 16.66
C ALA A 239 8.05 23.20 16.91
N ASN A 240 9.36 23.38 17.17
CA ASN A 240 9.94 24.67 17.54
C ASN A 240 9.74 25.72 16.44
N ASN A 241 9.47 25.24 15.22
CA ASN A 241 9.20 26.03 14.05
C ASN A 241 7.70 25.97 13.70
N GLN A 242 6.96 27.04 13.98
CA GLN A 242 5.55 27.17 13.61
C GLN A 242 5.33 26.95 12.10
N THR A 243 6.28 27.35 11.26
CA THR A 243 6.18 27.16 9.80
C THR A 243 6.23 25.67 9.42
N LEU A 244 7.05 24.85 10.07
CA LEU A 244 7.12 23.40 9.80
C LEU A 244 5.80 22.71 10.18
N ARG A 245 5.24 23.08 11.33
CA ARG A 245 3.93 22.57 11.76
C ARG A 245 2.84 22.89 10.75
N GLU A 246 2.77 24.14 10.29
CA GLU A 246 1.78 24.56 9.30
C GLU A 246 1.97 23.80 7.98
N LYS A 247 3.22 23.62 7.53
CA LYS A 247 3.53 22.84 6.33
C LYS A 247 3.02 21.41 6.44
N ILE A 248 3.36 20.68 7.51
CA ILE A 248 2.96 19.27 7.71
C ILE A 248 1.43 19.12 7.65
N LEU A 249 0.68 20.04 8.26
CA LEU A 249 -0.79 19.97 8.28
C LEU A 249 -1.43 20.26 6.91
N GLN A 250 -0.83 21.11 6.08
CA GLN A 250 -1.35 21.44 4.74
C GLN A 250 -1.08 20.36 3.68
N VAL A 251 -0.14 19.45 3.96
CA VAL A 251 0.28 18.44 2.99
C VAL A 251 -0.82 17.45 2.67
N ASN A 252 -1.61 17.01 3.66
CA ASN A 252 -2.75 16.12 3.41
C ASN A 252 -3.74 16.74 2.43
N SER A 253 -4.17 17.99 2.67
CA SER A 253 -5.09 18.70 1.76
C SER A 253 -4.57 18.77 0.32
N LEU A 254 -3.27 19.01 0.14
CA LEU A 254 -2.67 19.06 -1.18
C LEU A 254 -2.66 17.67 -1.84
N VAL A 255 -2.18 16.64 -1.15
CA VAL A 255 -2.08 15.29 -1.72
C VAL A 255 -3.48 14.71 -1.99
N GLU A 256 -4.46 14.96 -1.11
CA GLU A 256 -5.85 14.53 -1.31
C GLU A 256 -6.47 15.15 -2.56
N ALA A 257 -6.22 16.41 -2.89
CA ALA A 257 -6.74 16.99 -4.12
C ALA A 257 -6.25 16.25 -5.38
N PHE A 258 -5.02 15.72 -5.37
CA PHE A 258 -4.45 14.97 -6.49
C PHE A 258 -4.66 13.44 -6.38
N GLY A 259 -4.91 12.92 -5.19
CA GLY A 259 -4.96 11.49 -4.92
C GLY A 259 -6.36 10.96 -4.63
N ASN A 260 -7.34 11.83 -4.34
CA ASN A 260 -8.70 11.45 -4.00
C ASN A 260 -9.68 11.78 -5.13
N ALA A 261 -10.79 11.03 -5.15
CA ALA A 261 -11.88 11.21 -6.08
C ALA A 261 -13.22 10.84 -5.44
N CYS A 262 -14.30 11.34 -6.04
CA CYS A 262 -15.66 10.94 -5.68
C CYS A 262 -15.99 9.60 -6.34
N THR A 263 -16.42 8.65 -5.52
CA THR A 263 -16.89 7.29 -5.87
C THR A 263 -18.37 7.17 -5.53
N ALA A 264 -19.00 6.05 -5.89
CA ALA A 264 -20.42 5.83 -5.58
C ALA A 264 -20.76 5.83 -4.07
N ILE A 265 -19.76 5.57 -3.20
CA ILE A 265 -19.96 5.36 -1.75
C ILE A 265 -19.32 6.48 -0.93
N ASN A 266 -18.26 7.11 -1.44
CA ASN A 266 -17.49 8.13 -0.73
C ASN A 266 -17.08 9.26 -1.68
N ASP A 267 -17.44 10.49 -1.32
CA ASP A 267 -17.16 11.70 -2.09
C ASP A 267 -15.68 12.12 -2.06
N ASN A 268 -14.91 11.69 -1.05
CA ASN A 268 -13.47 11.97 -0.91
C ASN A 268 -12.70 10.66 -0.70
N SER A 269 -12.89 9.69 -1.60
CA SER A 269 -12.19 8.41 -1.51
C SER A 269 -10.74 8.58 -1.93
N SER A 270 -9.80 8.22 -1.05
CA SER A 270 -8.41 8.02 -1.46
C SER A 270 -8.35 6.99 -2.56
N ARG A 271 -7.64 7.31 -3.65
CA ARG A 271 -7.32 6.46 -4.82
C ARG A 271 -5.80 6.24 -4.96
N PHE A 272 -5.07 6.43 -3.85
CA PHE A 272 -3.68 6.00 -3.61
C PHE A 272 -3.53 5.61 -2.13
N GLY A 273 -2.57 4.74 -1.81
CA GLY A 273 -2.16 4.43 -0.43
C GLY A 273 -1.07 5.40 0.02
N LYS A 274 -1.14 5.84 1.28
CA LYS A 274 -0.17 6.78 1.87
C LYS A 274 0.49 6.17 3.11
N TYR A 275 1.80 6.30 3.17
CA TYR A 275 2.56 6.06 4.38
C TYR A 275 3.27 7.36 4.75
N LEU A 276 2.87 7.94 5.88
CA LEU A 276 3.42 9.19 6.39
C LEU A 276 4.34 8.88 7.57
N GLU A 277 5.59 9.28 7.45
CA GLU A 277 6.61 9.15 8.48
C GLU A 277 6.82 10.52 9.11
N MET A 278 6.51 10.64 10.40
CA MET A 278 6.89 11.80 11.18
C MET A 278 8.25 11.55 11.83
N MET A 279 9.21 12.43 11.55
CA MET A 279 10.59 12.32 12.05
C MET A 279 10.75 13.16 13.31
N PHE A 280 11.31 12.57 14.36
CA PHE A 280 11.54 13.19 15.66
C PHE A 280 13.01 13.13 16.07
N THR A 281 13.46 14.15 16.80
CA THR A 281 14.74 14.09 17.51
C THR A 281 14.66 13.04 18.62
N PRO A 282 15.82 12.57 19.14
CA PRO A 282 15.84 11.75 20.36
C PRO A 282 15.21 12.41 21.60
N THR A 283 15.08 13.74 21.59
CA THR A 283 14.40 14.51 22.64
C THR A 283 12.87 14.63 22.41
N GLY A 284 12.34 14.02 21.34
CA GLY A 284 10.93 14.03 20.97
C GLY A 284 10.47 15.24 20.15
N ALA A 285 11.37 16.10 19.67
CA ALA A 285 10.97 17.27 18.87
C ALA A 285 10.76 16.92 17.39
N VAL A 286 9.70 17.42 16.75
CA VAL A 286 9.45 17.19 15.31
C VAL A 286 10.56 17.84 14.47
N MET A 287 11.25 17.04 13.67
CA MET A 287 12.29 17.48 12.74
C MET A 287 11.77 17.66 11.31
N GLY A 288 10.80 16.85 10.90
CA GLY A 288 10.26 16.86 9.55
C GLY A 288 9.26 15.74 9.33
N ALA A 289 8.87 15.55 8.07
CA ALA A 289 8.02 14.43 7.69
C ALA A 289 8.35 13.94 6.27
N ARG A 290 8.03 12.67 5.99
CA ARG A 290 8.19 12.05 4.67
C ARG A 290 6.91 11.30 4.32
N ILE A 291 6.53 11.35 3.05
CA ILE A 291 5.37 10.65 2.50
C ILE A 291 5.86 9.68 1.43
N SER A 292 5.37 8.46 1.54
CA SER A 292 5.48 7.45 0.49
C SER A 292 4.09 7.16 -0.09
N GLU A 293 4.01 7.20 -1.41
CA GLU A 293 2.79 6.89 -2.17
C GLU A 293 2.84 5.48 -2.74
N TYR A 294 1.68 4.82 -2.78
CA TYR A 294 1.52 3.48 -3.34
C TYR A 294 0.25 3.38 -4.16
N LEU A 295 0.28 2.60 -5.25
CA LEU A 295 -0.91 2.17 -6.01
C LEU A 295 -1.88 3.32 -6.38
N LEU A 296 -1.36 4.43 -6.92
CA LEU A 296 -2.22 5.45 -7.52
C LEU A 296 -3.04 4.83 -8.65
N GLU A 297 -4.37 5.00 -8.62
CA GLU A 297 -5.30 4.51 -9.64
C GLU A 297 -5.23 5.35 -10.92
N LYS A 298 -4.13 5.23 -11.68
CA LYS A 298 -3.88 6.03 -12.89
C LYS A 298 -5.00 5.89 -13.93
N SER A 299 -5.64 4.72 -14.02
CA SER A 299 -6.75 4.46 -14.95
C SER A 299 -7.94 5.42 -14.77
N ARG A 300 -8.15 5.95 -13.55
CA ARG A 300 -9.17 6.96 -13.27
C ARG A 300 -9.01 8.25 -14.07
N VAL A 301 -7.79 8.58 -14.50
CA VAL A 301 -7.52 9.78 -15.30
C VAL A 301 -8.29 9.74 -16.63
N ILE A 302 -8.37 8.56 -17.25
CA ILE A 302 -8.90 8.39 -18.61
C ILE A 302 -10.34 7.87 -18.63
N LYS A 303 -10.78 7.19 -17.57
CA LYS A 303 -12.09 6.53 -17.50
C LYS A 303 -12.57 6.41 -16.06
N GLN A 304 -13.85 6.70 -15.84
CA GLN A 304 -14.52 6.58 -14.54
C GLN A 304 -15.75 5.67 -14.69
N ALA A 305 -16.13 4.99 -13.61
CA ALA A 305 -17.40 4.25 -13.59
C ALA A 305 -18.60 5.20 -13.52
N VAL A 306 -19.78 4.70 -13.88
CA VAL A 306 -21.02 5.49 -13.85
C VAL A 306 -21.27 6.01 -12.43
N GLY A 307 -21.45 7.33 -12.30
CA GLY A 307 -21.67 8.00 -11.02
C GLY A 307 -20.38 8.41 -10.28
N GLU A 308 -19.20 7.99 -10.76
CA GLU A 308 -17.92 8.41 -10.20
C GLU A 308 -17.34 9.62 -10.93
N LYS A 309 -16.36 10.27 -10.30
CA LYS A 309 -15.63 11.41 -10.87
C LYS A 309 -14.15 11.11 -11.03
N ASN A 310 -13.48 11.96 -11.81
CA ASN A 310 -12.03 12.00 -11.89
C ASN A 310 -11.42 12.55 -10.58
N PHE A 311 -10.10 12.65 -10.49
CA PHE A 311 -9.43 13.28 -9.35
C PHE A 311 -9.90 14.72 -9.14
N HIS A 312 -10.04 15.12 -7.87
CA HIS A 312 -10.59 16.42 -7.49
C HIS A 312 -9.87 17.60 -8.14
N ILE A 313 -8.54 17.50 -8.27
CA ILE A 313 -7.71 18.56 -8.83
C ILE A 313 -8.14 19.00 -10.22
N PHE A 314 -8.64 18.09 -11.07
CA PHE A 314 -9.11 18.46 -12.42
C PHE A 314 -10.34 19.36 -12.37
N TYR A 315 -11.25 19.14 -11.43
CA TYR A 315 -12.42 20.01 -11.23
C TYR A 315 -12.03 21.34 -10.58
N TYR A 316 -11.14 21.31 -9.58
CA TYR A 316 -10.70 22.50 -8.87
C TYR A 316 -9.93 23.45 -9.79
N ILE A 317 -8.96 22.94 -10.56
CA ILE A 317 -8.19 23.77 -11.49
C ILE A 317 -9.09 24.35 -12.58
N TYR A 318 -10.00 23.55 -13.14
CA TYR A 318 -10.85 23.99 -14.24
C TYR A 318 -11.84 25.07 -13.78
N ALA A 319 -12.50 24.87 -12.63
CA ALA A 319 -13.36 25.90 -12.03
C ALA A 319 -12.56 27.15 -11.64
N GLY A 320 -11.40 26.98 -11.01
CA GLY A 320 -10.51 28.08 -10.64
C GLY A 320 -10.11 28.95 -11.83
N LEU A 321 -9.66 28.32 -12.92
CA LEU A 321 -9.26 29.01 -14.14
C LEU A 321 -10.45 29.66 -14.87
N TYR A 322 -11.62 29.02 -14.86
CA TYR A 322 -12.86 29.58 -15.42
C TYR A 322 -13.19 30.92 -14.74
N HIS A 323 -13.29 30.93 -13.40
CA HIS A 323 -13.62 32.12 -12.63
C HIS A 323 -12.54 33.20 -12.70
N GLN A 324 -11.27 32.82 -12.88
CA GLN A 324 -10.16 33.74 -13.07
C GLN A 324 -10.02 34.25 -14.51
N LYS A 325 -10.84 33.76 -15.46
CA LYS A 325 -10.76 34.06 -16.90
C LYS A 325 -9.42 33.70 -17.54
N LYS A 326 -8.86 32.56 -17.13
CA LYS A 326 -7.53 32.06 -17.56
C LYS A 326 -7.59 30.73 -18.31
N LEU A 327 -8.78 30.23 -18.66
CA LEU A 327 -8.90 28.97 -19.42
C LEU A 327 -8.23 29.07 -20.79
N SER A 328 -8.40 30.21 -21.48
CA SER A 328 -7.79 30.46 -22.79
C SER A 328 -6.25 30.47 -22.76
N GLU A 329 -5.63 30.88 -21.64
CA GLU A 329 -4.17 30.81 -21.46
C GLU A 329 -3.63 29.37 -21.52
N LEU A 330 -4.43 28.41 -21.08
CA LEU A 330 -4.14 26.97 -21.12
C LEU A 330 -4.93 26.23 -22.20
N ARG A 331 -5.52 26.97 -23.16
CA ARG A 331 -6.27 26.45 -24.30
C ARG A 331 -7.33 25.41 -23.92
N LEU A 332 -7.96 25.59 -22.76
CA LEU A 332 -9.07 24.75 -22.32
C LEU A 332 -10.39 25.30 -22.88
N PRO A 333 -11.35 24.44 -23.28
CA PRO A 333 -12.65 24.89 -23.77
C PRO A 333 -13.43 25.68 -22.70
N GLU A 334 -14.28 26.62 -23.10
CA GLU A 334 -15.13 27.38 -22.15
C GLU A 334 -16.59 26.90 -22.13
N GLU A 335 -17.05 26.29 -23.23
CA GLU A 335 -18.46 25.90 -23.42
C GLU A 335 -18.72 24.41 -23.20
N SER A 336 -17.71 23.56 -23.39
CA SER A 336 -17.82 22.11 -23.28
C SER A 336 -16.81 21.54 -22.28
N PRO A 337 -17.17 20.47 -21.55
CA PRO A 337 -16.23 19.83 -20.65
C PRO A 337 -15.22 18.98 -21.45
N PRO A 338 -13.92 18.97 -21.09
CA PRO A 338 -12.94 18.05 -21.66
C PRO A 338 -13.35 16.60 -21.45
N ARG A 339 -13.01 15.74 -22.41
CA ARG A 339 -13.43 14.32 -22.45
C ARG A 339 -13.21 13.57 -21.14
N TYR A 340 -12.06 13.76 -20.50
CA TYR A 340 -11.68 13.03 -19.28
C TYR A 340 -12.42 13.46 -18.01
N ILE A 341 -13.14 14.58 -18.03
CA ILE A 341 -13.99 14.99 -16.90
C ILE A 341 -15.46 15.07 -17.26
N ALA A 342 -15.80 14.91 -18.54
CA ALA A 342 -17.17 14.86 -19.01
C ALA A 342 -17.91 13.67 -18.39
N ASP A 343 -19.16 13.89 -18.00
CA ASP A 343 -20.04 12.85 -17.49
C ASP A 343 -21.24 12.65 -18.43
N GLU A 344 -21.95 11.54 -18.26
CA GLU A 344 -23.16 11.23 -19.04
C GLU A 344 -24.32 12.20 -18.73
N THR A 345 -24.24 12.97 -17.63
CA THR A 345 -25.31 13.87 -17.19
C THR A 345 -25.25 15.24 -17.86
N GLY A 346 -24.10 15.60 -18.46
CA GLY A 346 -23.86 16.91 -19.07
C GLY A 346 -23.80 18.06 -18.05
N ARG A 347 -23.79 17.77 -16.73
CA ARG A 347 -23.85 18.79 -15.67
C ARG A 347 -22.48 19.32 -15.26
N VAL A 348 -21.39 18.72 -15.74
CA VAL A 348 -20.01 19.10 -15.37
C VAL A 348 -19.76 20.59 -15.54
N MET A 349 -20.14 21.19 -16.68
CA MET A 349 -19.96 22.63 -16.91
C MET A 349 -20.83 23.49 -15.99
N HIS A 350 -22.05 23.05 -15.69
CA HIS A 350 -22.89 23.74 -14.71
C HIS A 350 -22.23 23.72 -13.32
N ASP A 351 -21.66 22.59 -12.91
CA ASP A 351 -20.95 22.48 -11.62
C ASP A 351 -19.69 23.36 -11.60
N ILE A 352 -18.90 23.37 -12.68
CA ILE A 352 -17.72 24.24 -12.80
C ILE A 352 -18.07 25.73 -12.65
N THR A 353 -19.19 26.15 -13.25
CA THR A 353 -19.60 27.57 -13.27
C THR A 353 -20.31 28.00 -12.00
N SER A 354 -21.16 27.14 -11.41
CA SER A 354 -22.03 27.50 -10.29
C SER A 354 -21.54 27.02 -8.92
N ASN A 355 -20.70 25.98 -8.85
CA ASN A 355 -20.31 25.37 -7.58
C ASN A 355 -19.23 26.20 -6.88
N GLU A 356 -19.65 27.00 -5.90
CA GLU A 356 -18.74 27.82 -5.10
C GLU A 356 -17.71 26.98 -4.32
N SER A 357 -18.03 25.70 -4.03
CA SER A 357 -17.12 24.79 -3.33
C SER A 357 -15.86 24.54 -4.14
N TYR A 358 -15.96 24.24 -5.45
CA TYR A 358 -14.77 24.02 -6.30
C TYR A 358 -13.86 25.25 -6.35
N ARG A 359 -14.45 26.46 -6.40
CA ARG A 359 -13.69 27.71 -6.34
C ARG A 359 -12.93 27.84 -5.02
N ARG A 360 -13.61 27.64 -3.89
CA ARG A 360 -12.99 27.71 -2.56
C ARG A 360 -11.89 26.66 -2.39
N GLN A 361 -12.12 25.45 -2.90
CA GLN A 361 -11.10 24.39 -2.88
C GLN A 361 -9.89 24.74 -3.74
N PHE A 362 -10.09 25.32 -4.93
CA PHE A 362 -8.96 25.80 -5.73
C PHE A 362 -8.13 26.86 -4.99
N GLU A 363 -8.78 27.84 -4.35
CA GLU A 363 -8.11 28.86 -3.53
C GLU A 363 -7.35 28.21 -2.35
N ALA A 364 -7.93 27.20 -1.70
CA ALA A 364 -7.29 26.44 -0.64
C ALA A 364 -6.05 25.69 -1.15
N ILE A 365 -6.10 25.08 -2.35
CA ILE A 365 -4.94 24.41 -2.95
C ILE A 365 -3.84 25.41 -3.35
N GLN A 366 -4.19 26.59 -3.88
CA GLN A 366 -3.22 27.66 -4.10
C GLN A 366 -2.55 28.10 -2.79
N HIS A 367 -3.32 28.16 -1.70
CA HIS A 367 -2.79 28.45 -0.37
C HIS A 367 -1.85 27.33 0.10
N CYS A 368 -2.21 26.06 -0.07
CA CYS A 368 -1.38 24.91 0.29
C CYS A 368 -0.01 24.96 -0.41
N PHE A 369 0.00 25.17 -1.74
CA PHE A 369 1.25 25.31 -2.50
C PHE A 369 2.17 26.39 -1.92
N ARG A 370 1.60 27.55 -1.58
CA ARG A 370 2.35 28.68 -0.99
C ARG A 370 2.91 28.37 0.39
N ILE A 371 2.11 27.77 1.28
CA ILE A 371 2.54 27.44 2.65
C ILE A 371 3.63 26.36 2.65
N ILE A 372 3.46 25.32 1.85
CA ILE A 372 4.44 24.23 1.73
C ILE A 372 5.77 24.76 1.15
N GLY A 373 5.69 25.71 0.22
CA GLY A 373 6.85 26.42 -0.33
C GLY A 373 7.14 26.10 -1.79
N PHE A 374 6.13 25.69 -2.55
CA PHE A 374 6.24 25.58 -4.01
C PHE A 374 6.40 26.97 -4.63
N THR A 375 7.24 27.07 -5.64
CA THR A 375 7.42 28.31 -6.40
C THR A 375 6.29 28.51 -7.42
N ASP A 376 5.96 29.76 -7.75
CA ASP A 376 4.94 30.05 -8.76
C ASP A 376 5.24 29.40 -10.13
N LYS A 377 6.53 29.25 -10.47
CA LYS A 377 6.97 28.57 -11.69
C LYS A 377 6.66 27.08 -11.68
N GLU A 378 6.86 26.43 -10.53
CA GLU A 378 6.50 25.02 -10.33
C GLU A 378 5.00 24.83 -10.42
N VAL A 379 4.22 25.65 -9.68
CA VAL A 379 2.75 25.60 -9.69
C VAL A 379 2.20 25.84 -11.10
N HIS A 380 2.73 26.82 -11.83
CA HIS A 380 2.35 27.06 -13.22
C HIS A 380 2.66 25.84 -14.12
N SER A 381 3.81 25.18 -13.91
CA SER A 381 4.17 23.98 -14.67
C SER A 381 3.25 22.81 -14.36
N VAL A 382 2.85 22.62 -13.10
CA VAL A 382 1.84 21.64 -12.68
C VAL A 382 0.51 21.90 -13.41
N TYR A 383 0.04 23.16 -13.41
CA TYR A 383 -1.20 23.55 -14.09
C TYR A 383 -1.16 23.30 -15.60
N ARG A 384 -0.03 23.59 -16.25
CA ARG A 384 0.15 23.26 -17.68
C ARG A 384 0.08 21.76 -17.93
N ILE A 385 0.69 20.92 -17.09
CA ILE A 385 0.64 19.47 -17.28
C ILE A 385 -0.79 18.95 -17.09
N LEU A 386 -1.51 19.42 -16.07
CA LEU A 386 -2.91 19.05 -15.84
C LEU A 386 -3.82 19.47 -17.01
N ALA A 387 -3.70 20.71 -17.48
CA ALA A 387 -4.43 21.18 -18.65
C ALA A 387 -4.02 20.45 -19.93
N GLY A 388 -2.75 20.07 -20.05
CA GLY A 388 -2.23 19.26 -21.14
C GLY A 388 -2.87 17.87 -21.17
N ILE A 389 -3.05 17.23 -20.02
CA ILE A 389 -3.78 15.94 -19.91
C ILE A 389 -5.22 16.09 -20.39
N LEU A 390 -5.93 17.14 -19.97
CA LEU A 390 -7.31 17.40 -20.42
C LEU A 390 -7.38 17.63 -21.94
N ASN A 391 -6.43 18.39 -22.50
CA ASN A 391 -6.34 18.63 -23.94
C ASN A 391 -6.00 17.36 -24.74
N ILE A 392 -5.07 16.53 -24.23
CA ILE A 392 -4.75 15.22 -24.83
C ILE A 392 -6.01 14.38 -24.95
N GLY A 393 -6.85 14.33 -23.91
CA GLY A 393 -8.09 13.56 -23.92
C GLY A 393 -9.08 13.98 -25.01
N ASN A 394 -9.01 15.22 -25.48
CA ASN A 394 -9.87 15.72 -26.56
C ASN A 394 -9.38 15.32 -27.96
N ILE A 395 -8.19 14.72 -28.09
CA ILE A 395 -7.68 14.23 -29.37
C ILE A 395 -8.46 12.99 -29.77
N GLU A 396 -9.08 13.06 -30.95
CA GLU A 396 -9.80 11.97 -31.59
C GLU A 396 -9.01 11.42 -32.77
N PHE A 397 -9.30 10.18 -33.15
CA PHE A 397 -8.63 9.49 -34.25
C PHE A 397 -9.65 8.95 -35.24
N ALA A 398 -9.35 9.08 -36.53
CA ALA A 398 -10.15 8.55 -37.63
C ALA A 398 -9.30 7.61 -38.50
N ALA A 399 -9.95 6.64 -39.14
CA ALA A 399 -9.26 5.72 -40.04
C ALA A 399 -9.08 6.36 -41.43
N ILE A 400 -7.87 6.25 -42.00
CA ILE A 400 -7.62 6.65 -43.39
C ILE A 400 -7.90 5.44 -44.30
N SER A 401 -8.98 5.50 -45.08
CA SER A 401 -9.23 4.50 -46.13
C SER A 401 -8.43 4.82 -47.38
N SER A 402 -7.22 4.26 -47.51
CA SER A 402 -6.45 4.25 -48.76
C SER A 402 -6.46 2.84 -49.39
N GLN A 403 -6.34 2.73 -50.72
CA GLN A 403 -6.45 1.45 -51.46
C GLN A 403 -5.43 0.36 -51.04
N HIS A 404 -4.40 0.69 -50.24
CA HIS A 404 -3.34 -0.23 -49.84
C HIS A 404 -2.99 -0.21 -48.33
N GLN A 405 -3.64 0.62 -47.50
CA GLN A 405 -3.38 0.67 -46.05
C GLN A 405 -4.71 0.88 -45.30
N THR A 406 -5.21 -0.17 -44.66
CA THR A 406 -6.41 -0.14 -43.80
C THR A 406 -6.11 0.20 -42.33
N ASP A 407 -4.85 0.08 -41.92
CA ASP A 407 -4.43 0.09 -40.50
C ASP A 407 -3.78 1.42 -40.09
N LYS A 408 -4.19 2.53 -40.72
CA LYS A 408 -3.63 3.87 -40.47
C LYS A 408 -4.66 4.79 -39.83
N SER A 409 -4.30 5.40 -38.71
CA SER A 409 -5.05 6.47 -38.05
C SER A 409 -4.57 7.87 -38.46
N GLU A 410 -5.46 8.85 -38.44
CA GLU A 410 -5.15 10.28 -38.47
C GLU A 410 -5.89 11.03 -37.37
N VAL A 411 -5.45 12.25 -37.08
CA VAL A 411 -6.15 13.19 -36.19
C VAL A 411 -6.97 14.14 -37.06
N PRO A 412 -8.32 14.02 -37.09
CA PRO A 412 -9.16 14.83 -37.99
C PRO A 412 -9.22 16.31 -37.57
N ASN A 413 -9.14 16.58 -36.26
CA ASN A 413 -9.17 17.94 -35.72
C ASN A 413 -7.77 18.40 -35.29
N ALA A 414 -7.07 19.09 -36.18
CA ALA A 414 -5.74 19.64 -35.92
C ALA A 414 -5.69 20.63 -34.74
N GLU A 415 -6.79 21.32 -34.43
CA GLU A 415 -6.84 22.29 -33.32
C GLU A 415 -6.66 21.60 -31.97
N THR A 416 -7.28 20.43 -31.76
CA THR A 416 -7.15 19.67 -30.50
C THR A 416 -5.71 19.24 -30.22
N LEU A 417 -5.02 18.79 -31.28
CA LEU A 417 -3.62 18.42 -31.25
C LEU A 417 -2.72 19.64 -30.97
N GLU A 418 -2.95 20.73 -31.68
CA GLU A 418 -2.23 22.01 -31.52
C GLU A 418 -2.37 22.57 -30.11
N ASN A 419 -3.58 22.46 -29.52
CA ASN A 419 -3.86 22.89 -28.16
C ASN A 419 -3.07 22.06 -27.13
N ALA A 420 -3.11 20.73 -27.25
CA ALA A 420 -2.31 19.84 -26.40
C ALA A 420 -0.80 20.12 -26.52
N ALA A 421 -0.29 20.20 -27.75
CA ALA A 421 1.12 20.43 -28.04
C ALA A 421 1.61 21.78 -27.49
N THR A 422 0.83 22.85 -27.68
CA THR A 422 1.18 24.18 -27.16
C THR A 422 1.25 24.20 -25.64
N VAL A 423 0.26 23.61 -24.96
CA VAL A 423 0.20 23.60 -23.48
C VAL A 423 1.36 22.79 -22.90
N LEU A 424 1.69 21.66 -23.51
CA LEU A 424 2.82 20.81 -23.15
C LEU A 424 4.18 21.32 -23.67
N CYS A 425 4.20 22.39 -24.45
CA CYS A 425 5.39 23.00 -25.04
C CYS A 425 6.22 22.05 -25.93
N ILE A 426 5.56 21.21 -26.73
CA ILE A 426 6.15 20.26 -27.69
C ILE A 426 5.69 20.59 -29.12
N SER A 427 6.33 19.99 -30.13
CA SER A 427 5.89 20.16 -31.53
C SER A 427 4.57 19.40 -31.78
N PRO A 428 3.57 20.02 -32.43
CA PRO A 428 2.34 19.36 -32.87
C PRO A 428 2.62 18.18 -33.82
N GLU A 429 3.58 18.35 -34.73
CA GLU A 429 3.98 17.34 -35.70
C GLU A 429 4.61 16.12 -35.00
N GLU A 430 5.55 16.36 -34.09
CA GLU A 430 6.17 15.31 -33.26
C GLU A 430 5.12 14.57 -32.43
N LEU A 431 4.18 15.31 -31.82
CA LEU A 431 3.09 14.72 -31.04
C LEU A 431 2.18 13.84 -31.92
N GLN A 432 1.83 14.30 -33.12
CA GLN A 432 1.01 13.51 -34.03
C GLN A 432 1.70 12.21 -34.44
N GLU A 433 2.98 12.28 -34.79
CA GLU A 433 3.77 11.11 -35.17
C GLU A 433 3.86 10.11 -34.02
N ALA A 434 4.12 10.57 -32.80
CA ALA A 434 4.21 9.71 -31.63
C ALA A 434 2.89 9.03 -31.24
N LEU A 435 1.74 9.65 -31.53
CA LEU A 435 0.42 9.06 -31.29
C LEU A 435 0.00 8.09 -32.40
N THR A 436 0.26 8.45 -33.66
CA THR A 436 -0.27 7.74 -34.84
C THR A 436 0.70 6.73 -35.44
N SER A 437 1.94 6.67 -34.97
CA SER A 437 2.97 5.76 -35.45
C SER A 437 3.77 5.16 -34.29
N ARG A 438 4.49 4.08 -34.57
CA ARG A 438 5.46 3.47 -33.66
C ARG A 438 6.73 3.09 -34.40
N CYS A 439 7.87 3.41 -33.82
CA CYS A 439 9.17 2.96 -34.29
C CYS A 439 9.54 1.64 -33.58
N VAL A 440 9.73 0.57 -34.34
CA VAL A 440 10.19 -0.71 -33.82
C VAL A 440 11.59 -0.99 -34.36
N VAL A 441 12.57 -1.07 -33.46
CA VAL A 441 13.94 -1.44 -33.80
C VAL A 441 14.06 -2.96 -33.80
N THR A 442 14.28 -3.56 -34.96
CA THR A 442 14.48 -5.01 -35.10
C THR A 442 15.81 -5.26 -35.79
N ARG A 443 16.73 -5.98 -35.13
CA ARG A 443 18.04 -6.37 -35.68
C ARG A 443 18.87 -5.17 -36.22
N GLY A 444 18.74 -4.00 -35.60
CA GLY A 444 19.45 -2.78 -36.00
C GLY A 444 18.74 -1.93 -37.06
N GLU A 445 17.61 -2.39 -37.61
CA GLU A 445 16.77 -1.61 -38.52
C GLU A 445 15.60 -0.97 -37.76
N THR A 446 15.36 0.33 -38.00
CA THR A 446 14.22 1.06 -37.46
C THR A 446 13.06 0.99 -38.44
N ILE A 447 12.00 0.27 -38.09
CA ILE A 447 10.79 0.15 -38.90
C ILE A 447 9.70 1.01 -38.28
N VAL A 448 9.24 2.02 -39.02
CA VAL A 448 8.08 2.84 -38.64
C VAL A 448 6.81 2.13 -39.08
N ARG A 449 5.90 1.86 -38.15
CA ARG A 449 4.58 1.29 -38.42
C ARG A 449 3.51 2.29 -37.98
N THR A 450 2.48 2.45 -38.81
CA THR A 450 1.30 3.25 -38.43
C THR A 450 0.47 2.50 -37.39
N ASN A 451 -0.15 3.26 -36.50
CA ASN A 451 -1.10 2.75 -35.51
C ASN A 451 -2.51 2.75 -36.12
N THR A 452 -3.32 1.78 -35.70
CA THR A 452 -4.77 1.79 -35.92
C THR A 452 -5.43 2.82 -35.01
N VAL A 453 -6.70 3.15 -35.27
CA VAL A 453 -7.49 4.08 -34.43
C VAL A 453 -7.47 3.66 -32.96
N ASP A 454 -7.78 2.40 -32.68
CA ASP A 454 -7.80 1.87 -31.30
C ASP A 454 -6.43 2.00 -30.63
N ARG A 455 -5.35 1.63 -31.33
CA ARG A 455 -4.00 1.73 -30.79
C ARG A 455 -3.57 3.17 -30.55
N ALA A 456 -3.93 4.09 -31.44
CA ALA A 456 -3.64 5.51 -31.24
C ALA A 456 -4.37 6.06 -30.00
N ALA A 457 -5.60 5.62 -29.76
CA ALA A 457 -6.34 5.94 -28.53
C ALA A 457 -5.67 5.33 -27.28
N ASP A 458 -5.23 4.07 -27.34
CA ASP A 458 -4.49 3.43 -26.24
C ASP A 458 -3.19 4.20 -25.92
N VAL A 459 -2.46 4.66 -26.95
CA VAL A 459 -1.23 5.44 -26.79
C VAL A 459 -1.52 6.81 -26.16
N ARG A 460 -2.57 7.51 -26.60
CA ARG A 460 -3.06 8.77 -26.00
C ARG A 460 -3.40 8.59 -24.51
N ASP A 461 -4.09 7.51 -24.20
CA ASP A 461 -4.53 7.20 -22.84
C ASP A 461 -3.34 6.80 -21.96
N ALA A 462 -2.40 6.00 -22.48
CA ALA A 462 -1.15 5.66 -21.80
C ALA A 462 -0.29 6.91 -21.52
N MET A 463 -0.20 7.84 -22.47
CA MET A 463 0.47 9.14 -22.30
C MET A 463 -0.16 9.94 -21.16
N SER A 464 -1.49 10.00 -21.11
CA SER A 464 -2.25 10.72 -20.08
C SER A 464 -2.04 10.13 -18.69
N LYS A 465 -2.12 8.79 -18.56
CA LYS A 465 -1.83 8.05 -17.32
C LYS A 465 -0.39 8.29 -16.85
N ALA A 466 0.58 8.24 -17.76
CA ALA A 466 1.98 8.43 -17.43
C ALA A 466 2.29 9.86 -16.99
N LEU A 467 1.73 10.88 -17.66
CA LEU A 467 1.86 12.28 -17.26
C LEU A 467 1.34 12.50 -15.85
N TYR A 468 0.14 12.01 -15.55
CA TYR A 468 -0.48 12.18 -14.24
C TYR A 468 0.28 11.44 -13.14
N GLY A 469 0.60 10.15 -13.36
CA GLY A 469 1.30 9.34 -12.38
C GLY A 469 2.69 9.91 -12.04
N ARG A 470 3.46 10.34 -13.04
CA ARG A 470 4.76 10.97 -12.80
C ARG A 470 4.64 12.35 -12.14
N LEU A 471 3.62 13.13 -12.51
CA LEU A 471 3.34 14.42 -11.88
C LEU A 471 3.00 14.27 -10.39
N PHE A 472 2.12 13.34 -10.04
CA PHE A 472 1.75 13.05 -8.66
C PHE A 472 2.97 12.65 -7.83
N SER A 473 3.75 11.70 -8.36
CA SER A 473 4.99 11.26 -7.74
C SER A 473 6.01 12.38 -7.55
N TRP A 474 6.14 13.27 -8.54
CA TRP A 474 6.98 14.46 -8.42
C TRP A 474 6.48 15.42 -7.34
N ILE A 475 5.16 15.64 -7.22
CA ILE A 475 4.57 16.48 -6.17
C ILE A 475 4.92 15.91 -4.79
N VAL A 476 4.74 14.61 -4.58
CA VAL A 476 5.07 13.94 -3.31
C VAL A 476 6.56 14.05 -2.98
N ASN A 477 7.44 13.84 -3.96
CA ASN A 477 8.89 14.01 -3.75
C ASN A 477 9.29 15.47 -3.50
N ARG A 478 8.62 16.42 -4.15
CA ARG A 478 8.85 17.84 -3.93
C ARG A 478 8.41 18.24 -2.52
N ILE A 479 7.27 17.73 -2.05
CA ILE A 479 6.83 17.86 -0.65
C ILE A 479 7.88 17.29 0.29
N ASN A 480 8.35 16.06 0.06
CA ASN A 480 9.39 15.43 0.88
C ASN A 480 10.66 16.29 0.95
N THR A 481 11.08 16.88 -0.15
CA THR A 481 12.24 17.80 -0.19
C THR A 481 12.00 19.07 0.64
N LEU A 482 10.76 19.59 0.67
CA LEU A 482 10.39 20.80 1.39
C LEU A 482 10.09 20.57 2.89
N LEU A 483 9.88 19.30 3.28
CA LEU A 483 9.66 18.85 4.66
C LEU A 483 10.89 18.19 5.31
N GLN A 484 11.97 18.00 4.55
CA GLN A 484 13.22 17.44 5.08
C GLN A 484 13.78 18.33 6.21
N PRO A 485 14.35 17.70 7.26
CA PRO A 485 15.00 18.43 8.32
C PRO A 485 16.23 19.19 7.80
N ASP A 486 16.50 20.36 8.37
CA ASP A 486 17.71 21.11 8.05
C ASP A 486 18.95 20.27 8.41
N LYS A 487 19.77 19.96 7.39
CA LYS A 487 20.99 19.14 7.53
C LYS A 487 22.02 19.67 8.54
N ASN A 488 21.87 20.93 8.95
CA ASN A 488 22.73 21.58 9.94
C ASN A 488 22.32 21.27 11.38
N ILE A 489 21.13 20.71 11.63
CA ILE A 489 20.56 20.54 12.97
C ILE A 489 20.76 19.11 13.49
N CYS A 490 20.55 18.07 12.66
CA CYS A 490 20.76 16.66 12.99
C CYS A 490 21.09 15.85 11.72
N SER A 491 21.91 14.80 11.85
CA SER A 491 22.05 13.75 10.83
C SER A 491 20.71 13.02 10.65
N VAL A 492 20.36 12.68 9.42
CA VAL A 492 19.15 11.89 9.11
C VAL A 492 19.20 10.50 9.80
N ASP A 493 20.39 9.98 10.05
CA ASP A 493 20.61 8.67 10.69
C ASP A 493 20.36 8.63 12.21
N ASP A 494 20.14 9.78 12.87
CA ASP A 494 19.87 9.85 14.32
C ASP A 494 18.38 10.12 14.66
N GLY A 495 17.51 10.14 13.65
CA GLY A 495 16.09 10.42 13.80
C GLY A 495 15.28 9.17 14.18
N MET A 496 14.25 9.35 15.01
CA MET A 496 13.25 8.31 15.31
C MET A 496 11.97 8.60 14.55
N ASN A 497 11.26 7.56 14.13
CA ASN A 497 10.10 7.70 13.25
C ASN A 497 8.82 7.18 13.88
N VAL A 498 7.73 7.94 13.68
CA VAL A 498 6.36 7.42 13.83
C VAL A 498 5.74 7.32 12.45
N GLY A 499 5.59 6.09 11.96
CA GLY A 499 4.90 5.77 10.72
C GLY A 499 3.39 5.76 10.92
N ILE A 500 2.66 6.31 9.94
CA ILE A 500 1.19 6.30 9.90
C ILE A 500 0.80 5.72 8.56
N LEU A 501 0.24 4.51 8.58
CA LEU A 501 -0.23 3.82 7.39
C LEU A 501 -1.73 4.08 7.20
N ASP A 502 -2.06 4.86 6.18
CA ASP A 502 -3.43 5.13 5.72
C ASP A 502 -3.56 4.60 4.28
N ILE A 503 -4.12 3.40 4.19
CA ILE A 503 -4.31 2.66 2.95
C ILE A 503 -5.78 2.34 2.73
N PHE A 504 -6.13 2.00 1.50
CA PHE A 504 -7.46 1.54 1.16
C PHE A 504 -7.90 0.36 2.02
N GLY A 505 -9.19 0.33 2.33
CA GLY A 505 -9.82 -0.87 2.85
C GLY A 505 -9.94 -1.95 1.78
N PHE A 506 -10.37 -3.13 2.21
CA PHE A 506 -10.78 -4.20 1.31
C PHE A 506 -11.90 -3.74 0.36
N GLU A 507 -11.79 -4.05 -0.94
CA GLU A 507 -12.76 -3.63 -1.97
C GLU A 507 -13.45 -4.85 -2.61
N ASN A 508 -14.78 -4.84 -2.65
CA ASN A 508 -15.59 -5.81 -3.39
C ASN A 508 -16.80 -5.12 -4.02
N PHE A 509 -16.65 -4.70 -5.27
CA PHE A 509 -17.67 -4.03 -6.07
C PHE A 509 -18.43 -5.01 -6.97
N GLN A 510 -19.44 -4.51 -7.68
CA GLN A 510 -20.17 -5.29 -8.70
C GLN A 510 -19.25 -5.77 -9.82
N ARG A 511 -18.20 -5.01 -10.15
CA ARG A 511 -17.17 -5.38 -11.12
C ARG A 511 -15.79 -5.01 -10.56
N ASN A 512 -14.99 -6.01 -10.19
CA ASN A 512 -13.63 -5.82 -9.69
C ASN A 512 -12.63 -6.09 -10.81
N SER A 513 -11.60 -5.25 -10.93
CA SER A 513 -10.55 -5.42 -11.95
C SER A 513 -9.17 -5.59 -11.29
N PHE A 514 -8.11 -5.42 -12.08
CA PHE A 514 -6.72 -5.52 -11.64
C PHE A 514 -6.40 -4.62 -10.43
N GLU A 515 -6.95 -3.42 -10.39
CA GLU A 515 -6.72 -2.45 -9.32
C GLU A 515 -7.24 -2.97 -7.97
N GLN A 516 -8.48 -3.50 -7.95
CA GLN A 516 -9.06 -4.15 -6.75
C GLN A 516 -8.26 -5.38 -6.34
N LEU A 517 -7.72 -6.14 -7.29
CA LEU A 517 -6.88 -7.30 -6.99
C LEU A 517 -5.61 -6.85 -6.23
N CYS A 518 -4.93 -5.82 -6.71
CA CYS A 518 -3.76 -5.24 -6.04
C CYS A 518 -4.09 -4.71 -4.63
N ILE A 519 -5.23 -4.01 -4.48
CA ILE A 519 -5.70 -3.49 -3.18
C ILE A 519 -5.99 -4.63 -2.20
N ASN A 520 -6.67 -5.69 -2.66
CA ASN A 520 -7.03 -6.80 -1.79
C ASN A 520 -5.80 -7.65 -1.42
N ILE A 521 -4.82 -7.81 -2.32
CA ILE A 521 -3.52 -8.44 -1.98
C ILE A 521 -2.80 -7.63 -0.89
N ALA A 522 -2.80 -6.32 -0.97
CA ALA A 522 -2.22 -5.47 0.07
C ALA A 522 -2.97 -5.63 1.42
N ASN A 523 -4.30 -5.70 1.39
CA ASN A 523 -5.10 -5.96 2.60
C ASN A 523 -4.84 -7.36 3.19
N GLU A 524 -4.63 -8.39 2.38
CA GLU A 524 -4.21 -9.71 2.87
C GLU A 524 -2.85 -9.64 3.61
N GLN A 525 -1.90 -8.85 3.10
CA GLN A 525 -0.61 -8.66 3.74
C GLN A 525 -0.73 -7.94 5.09
N ILE A 526 -1.63 -6.96 5.18
CA ILE A 526 -1.94 -6.24 6.43
C ILE A 526 -2.65 -7.16 7.42
N GLN A 527 -3.61 -7.97 6.96
CA GLN A 527 -4.29 -8.96 7.79
C GLN A 527 -3.30 -10.00 8.34
N TYR A 528 -2.35 -10.45 7.52
CA TYR A 528 -1.28 -11.34 7.98
C TYR A 528 -0.42 -10.67 9.05
N TYR A 529 0.00 -9.42 8.82
CA TYR A 529 0.74 -8.64 9.81
C TYR A 529 -0.02 -8.53 11.14
N PHE A 530 -1.32 -8.22 11.08
CA PHE A 530 -2.20 -8.15 12.24
C PHE A 530 -2.25 -9.49 12.99
N ASN A 531 -2.51 -10.59 12.27
CA ASN A 531 -2.58 -11.92 12.87
C ASN A 531 -1.26 -12.31 13.58
N GLN A 532 -0.12 -11.97 12.97
CA GLN A 532 1.18 -12.22 13.58
C GLN A 532 1.37 -11.41 14.86
N HIS A 533 1.00 -10.12 14.88
CA HIS A 533 1.21 -9.26 16.04
C HIS A 533 0.25 -9.56 17.19
N VAL A 534 -1.02 -9.79 16.89
CA VAL A 534 -2.06 -9.99 17.91
C VAL A 534 -2.05 -11.41 18.48
N PHE A 535 -1.75 -12.42 17.66
CA PHE A 535 -1.80 -13.81 18.10
C PHE A 535 -0.43 -14.46 18.22
N ALA A 536 0.37 -14.46 17.14
CA ALA A 536 1.60 -15.24 17.12
C ALA A 536 2.67 -14.70 18.09
N LEU A 537 2.90 -13.39 18.09
CA LEU A 537 3.87 -12.75 18.99
C LEU A 537 3.43 -12.82 20.45
N GLU A 538 2.15 -12.65 20.72
CA GLU A 538 1.58 -12.76 22.08
C GLU A 538 1.76 -14.17 22.64
N GLN A 539 1.45 -15.20 21.84
CA GLN A 539 1.67 -16.60 22.24
C GLN A 539 3.15 -16.92 22.44
N MET A 540 4.04 -16.31 21.66
CA MET A 540 5.48 -16.46 21.83
C MET A 540 5.97 -15.80 23.14
N GLU A 541 5.37 -14.67 23.53
CA GLU A 541 5.69 -14.01 24.80
C GLU A 541 5.26 -14.86 26.00
N TYR A 542 4.06 -15.46 25.97
CA TYR A 542 3.64 -16.42 27.00
C TYR A 542 4.63 -17.57 27.16
N GLN A 543 5.12 -18.12 26.05
CA GLN A 543 6.14 -19.17 26.08
C GLN A 543 7.48 -18.68 26.65
N ASN A 544 7.89 -17.46 26.31
CA ASN A 544 9.13 -16.86 26.81
C ASN A 544 9.06 -16.58 28.33
N GLU A 545 7.90 -16.17 28.83
CA GLU A 545 7.66 -15.96 30.26
C GLU A 545 7.39 -17.27 31.04
N GLY A 546 7.28 -18.40 30.33
CA GLY A 546 6.99 -19.71 30.94
C GLY A 546 5.54 -19.84 31.43
N ILE A 547 4.62 -19.07 30.84
CA ILE A 547 3.18 -19.13 31.10
C ILE A 547 2.58 -20.26 30.26
N ASP A 548 1.97 -21.23 30.94
CA ASP A 548 1.24 -22.34 30.31
C ASP A 548 -0.15 -21.86 29.83
N ALA A 549 -0.14 -21.09 28.74
CA ALA A 549 -1.35 -20.58 28.08
C ALA A 549 -1.81 -21.52 26.96
N ILE A 550 -3.12 -21.73 26.85
CA ILE A 550 -3.71 -22.49 25.73
C ILE A 550 -3.54 -21.66 24.45
N PRO A 551 -2.90 -22.20 23.40
CA PRO A 551 -2.75 -21.48 22.12
C PRO A 551 -4.11 -21.11 21.54
N VAL A 552 -4.27 -19.84 21.18
CA VAL A 552 -5.47 -19.36 20.48
C VAL A 552 -5.39 -19.80 19.02
N GLU A 553 -6.40 -20.54 18.56
CA GLU A 553 -6.56 -20.88 17.15
C GLU A 553 -7.10 -19.66 16.39
N TYR A 554 -6.41 -19.27 15.32
CA TYR A 554 -6.83 -18.20 14.41
C TYR A 554 -6.61 -18.64 12.95
N GLU A 555 -7.31 -17.99 12.01
CA GLU A 555 -7.16 -18.31 10.59
C GLU A 555 -5.88 -17.67 10.03
N ASP A 556 -4.88 -18.49 9.74
CA ASP A 556 -3.66 -18.05 9.07
C ASP A 556 -3.88 -17.91 7.55
N ASN A 557 -3.77 -16.68 7.06
CA ASN A 557 -3.88 -16.35 5.65
C ASN A 557 -2.55 -16.43 4.88
N ARG A 558 -1.46 -16.90 5.51
CA ARG A 558 -0.17 -17.17 4.84
C ARG A 558 -0.30 -18.00 3.56
N PRO A 559 -1.07 -19.11 3.52
CA PRO A 559 -1.18 -19.92 2.30
C PRO A 559 -1.81 -19.15 1.11
N LEU A 560 -2.67 -18.18 1.40
CA LEU A 560 -3.25 -17.30 0.38
C LEU A 560 -2.22 -16.28 -0.13
N LEU A 561 -1.42 -15.71 0.77
CA LEU A 561 -0.30 -14.84 0.38
C LEU A 561 0.75 -15.57 -0.46
N ASP A 562 1.08 -16.82 -0.12
CA ASP A 562 2.01 -17.62 -0.92
C ASP A 562 1.43 -17.89 -2.32
N MET A 563 0.13 -18.15 -2.45
CA MET A 563 -0.54 -18.24 -3.77
C MET A 563 -0.37 -16.95 -4.60
N PHE A 564 -0.39 -15.77 -3.98
CA PHE A 564 -0.19 -14.50 -4.68
C PHE A 564 1.27 -14.23 -5.07
N LEU A 565 2.18 -14.41 -4.11
CA LEU A 565 3.52 -13.82 -4.14
C LEU A 565 4.65 -14.83 -4.40
N GLN A 566 4.43 -16.13 -4.20
CA GLN A 566 5.48 -17.13 -4.31
C GLN A 566 5.97 -17.25 -5.76
N LYS A 567 7.29 -17.30 -5.96
CA LYS A 567 7.88 -17.57 -7.28
C LYS A 567 8.25 -19.06 -7.40
N PRO A 568 8.15 -19.68 -8.59
CA PRO A 568 7.77 -19.09 -9.87
C PRO A 568 6.27 -19.16 -10.22
N LEU A 569 5.44 -19.85 -9.43
CA LEU A 569 4.07 -20.21 -9.80
C LEU A 569 2.95 -19.39 -9.11
N GLY A 570 3.29 -18.34 -8.37
CA GLY A 570 2.30 -17.45 -7.75
C GLY A 570 1.59 -16.59 -8.78
N LEU A 571 0.40 -16.10 -8.42
CA LEU A 571 -0.50 -15.36 -9.31
C LEU A 571 0.21 -14.20 -10.01
N LEU A 572 0.96 -13.38 -9.28
CA LEU A 572 1.66 -12.23 -9.87
C LEU A 572 2.81 -12.66 -10.80
N ALA A 573 3.47 -13.78 -10.51
CA ALA A 573 4.54 -14.31 -11.37
C ALA A 573 3.98 -14.85 -12.69
N LEU A 574 2.84 -15.55 -12.63
CA LEU A 574 2.13 -16.04 -13.83
C LEU A 574 1.61 -14.89 -14.68
N LEU A 575 1.07 -13.84 -14.03
CA LEU A 575 0.66 -12.61 -14.71
C LEU A 575 1.83 -11.94 -15.44
N ASP A 576 2.97 -11.78 -14.74
CA ASP A 576 4.18 -11.21 -15.31
C ASP A 576 4.73 -11.99 -16.51
N GLU A 577 4.67 -13.31 -16.45
CA GLU A 577 5.09 -14.18 -17.53
C GLU A 577 4.18 -14.03 -18.75
N GLU A 578 2.86 -14.06 -18.52
CA GLU A 578 1.86 -13.95 -19.58
C GLU A 578 1.85 -12.55 -20.21
N SER A 579 2.06 -11.50 -19.41
CA SER A 579 2.23 -10.12 -19.90
C SER A 579 3.39 -9.97 -20.88
N ARG A 580 4.46 -10.77 -20.74
CA ARG A 580 5.63 -10.73 -21.63
C ARG A 580 5.44 -11.54 -22.91
N PHE A 581 4.45 -12.42 -22.97
CA PHE A 581 4.23 -13.29 -24.12
C PHE A 581 3.53 -12.53 -25.26
N PRO A 582 4.11 -12.45 -26.48
CA PRO A 582 3.60 -11.57 -27.54
C PRO A 582 2.18 -11.86 -28.04
N GLN A 583 1.73 -13.12 -27.94
CA GLN A 583 0.41 -13.57 -28.39
C GLN A 583 -0.55 -13.87 -27.23
N ALA A 584 -0.18 -13.51 -25.99
CA ALA A 584 -1.04 -13.72 -24.84
C ALA A 584 -2.30 -12.83 -24.91
N THR A 585 -3.39 -13.40 -24.43
CA THR A 585 -4.69 -12.75 -24.29
C THR A 585 -5.17 -12.89 -22.85
N ASP A 586 -6.11 -12.04 -22.44
CA ASP A 586 -6.68 -12.16 -21.09
C ASP A 586 -7.33 -13.53 -20.85
N GLN A 587 -7.80 -14.21 -21.93
CA GLN A 587 -8.30 -15.59 -21.85
C GLN A 587 -7.17 -16.59 -21.52
N THR A 588 -6.02 -16.49 -22.19
CA THR A 588 -4.88 -17.38 -21.92
C THR A 588 -4.31 -17.15 -20.52
N LEU A 589 -4.41 -15.92 -19.99
CA LEU A 589 -4.09 -15.62 -18.59
C LEU A 589 -5.00 -16.37 -17.61
N VAL A 590 -6.32 -16.33 -17.82
CA VAL A 590 -7.28 -17.04 -16.94
C VAL A 590 -7.06 -18.55 -17.00
N ASP A 591 -6.85 -19.10 -18.19
CA ASP A 591 -6.56 -20.53 -18.36
C ASP A 591 -5.26 -20.92 -17.63
N LYS A 592 -4.22 -20.09 -17.71
CA LYS A 592 -2.97 -20.29 -17.00
C LYS A 592 -3.14 -20.23 -15.48
N PHE A 593 -3.96 -19.32 -14.96
CA PHE A 593 -4.29 -19.30 -13.53
C PHE A 593 -5.00 -20.57 -13.09
N GLU A 594 -5.99 -21.04 -13.85
CA GLU A 594 -6.70 -22.29 -13.52
C GLU A 594 -5.79 -23.52 -13.51
N ASP A 595 -4.87 -23.60 -14.48
CA ASP A 595 -3.95 -24.73 -14.57
C ASP A 595 -2.95 -24.79 -13.42
N ASN A 596 -2.47 -23.64 -12.95
CA ASN A 596 -1.35 -23.53 -12.01
C ASN A 596 -1.77 -23.23 -10.56
N LEU A 597 -2.84 -22.46 -10.33
CA LEU A 597 -3.30 -22.04 -8.99
C LEU A 597 -4.33 -23.02 -8.40
N ARG A 598 -4.00 -24.31 -8.37
CA ARG A 598 -4.90 -25.36 -7.85
C ARG A 598 -4.93 -25.38 -6.32
N CYS A 599 -5.61 -24.41 -5.71
CA CYS A 599 -5.76 -24.29 -4.26
C CYS A 599 -7.22 -24.04 -3.86
N LYS A 600 -7.53 -24.13 -2.56
CA LYS A 600 -8.89 -23.89 -2.03
C LYS A 600 -9.37 -22.45 -2.19
N PHE A 601 -8.46 -21.51 -2.46
CA PHE A 601 -8.78 -20.09 -2.50
C PHE A 601 -9.16 -19.62 -3.91
N PHE A 602 -8.61 -20.22 -4.95
CA PHE A 602 -8.87 -19.85 -6.34
C PHE A 602 -10.04 -20.66 -6.92
N TRP A 603 -10.89 -20.02 -7.71
CA TRP A 603 -11.95 -20.70 -8.45
C TRP A 603 -12.27 -19.99 -9.77
N ARG A 604 -12.73 -20.75 -10.77
CA ARG A 604 -13.19 -20.21 -12.05
C ARG A 604 -14.73 -20.18 -12.09
N PRO A 605 -15.36 -19.07 -12.53
CA PRO A 605 -16.80 -19.03 -12.77
C PRO A 605 -17.22 -20.06 -13.80
N LYS A 606 -18.37 -20.71 -13.59
CA LYS A 606 -18.91 -21.72 -14.53
C LYS A 606 -19.54 -21.10 -15.79
N GLY A 607 -19.61 -19.77 -15.89
CA GLY A 607 -20.20 -19.03 -17.01
C GLY A 607 -19.21 -18.74 -18.13
N VAL A 608 -19.66 -17.98 -19.14
CA VAL A 608 -18.84 -17.50 -20.28
C VAL A 608 -18.03 -16.24 -19.90
N GLU A 609 -18.20 -15.74 -18.68
CA GLU A 609 -17.55 -14.53 -18.22
C GLU A 609 -16.03 -14.72 -18.11
N LEU A 610 -15.29 -13.80 -18.73
CA LEU A 610 -13.84 -13.75 -18.68
C LEU A 610 -13.39 -13.23 -17.31
N GLY A 611 -13.20 -14.14 -16.36
CA GLY A 611 -12.82 -13.78 -15.00
C GLY A 611 -12.40 -14.97 -14.14
N PHE A 612 -11.98 -14.65 -12.93
CA PHE A 612 -11.58 -15.61 -11.90
C PHE A 612 -11.97 -15.11 -10.52
N GLY A 613 -12.17 -16.02 -9.59
CA GLY A 613 -12.55 -15.69 -8.22
C GLY A 613 -11.51 -16.11 -7.19
N ILE A 614 -11.43 -15.33 -6.12
CA ILE A 614 -10.53 -15.57 -4.99
C ILE A 614 -11.32 -15.51 -3.69
N GLN A 615 -11.07 -16.47 -2.80
CA GLN A 615 -11.51 -16.45 -1.41
C GLN A 615 -10.47 -15.70 -0.57
N HIS A 616 -10.79 -14.46 -0.23
CA HIS A 616 -10.04 -13.61 0.70
C HIS A 616 -10.48 -13.80 2.14
N TYR A 617 -9.75 -13.21 3.09
CA TYR A 617 -10.12 -13.18 4.51
C TYR A 617 -11.49 -12.53 4.73
N ALA A 618 -11.80 -11.47 3.96
CA ALA A 618 -13.06 -10.73 4.06
C ALA A 618 -14.20 -11.35 3.22
N GLY A 619 -13.93 -12.38 2.41
CA GLY A 619 -14.95 -13.06 1.61
C GLY A 619 -14.54 -13.38 0.17
N LYS A 620 -15.52 -13.84 -0.62
CA LYS A 620 -15.30 -14.17 -2.04
C LYS A 620 -15.37 -12.93 -2.90
N VAL A 621 -14.37 -12.74 -3.75
CA VAL A 621 -14.32 -11.65 -4.74
C VAL A 621 -14.19 -12.25 -6.13
N LEU A 622 -14.98 -11.73 -7.07
CA LEU A 622 -14.92 -12.07 -8.49
C LEU A 622 -14.21 -10.95 -9.24
N TYR A 623 -13.16 -11.30 -9.97
CA TYR A 623 -12.35 -10.39 -10.78
C TYR A 623 -12.61 -10.60 -12.27
N ASP A 624 -12.89 -9.50 -12.96
CA ASP A 624 -12.94 -9.43 -14.42
C ASP A 624 -11.52 -9.35 -14.97
N ALA A 625 -11.16 -10.32 -15.82
CA ALA A 625 -9.83 -10.42 -16.40
C ALA A 625 -9.65 -9.53 -17.65
N SER A 626 -10.71 -8.88 -18.14
CA SER A 626 -10.66 -8.00 -19.31
C SER A 626 -9.67 -6.85 -19.12
N GLY A 627 -8.66 -6.76 -19.99
CA GLY A 627 -7.63 -5.72 -19.98
C GLY A 627 -6.57 -5.88 -18.88
N VAL A 628 -6.56 -6.98 -18.12
CA VAL A 628 -5.58 -7.18 -17.03
C VAL A 628 -4.15 -7.26 -17.56
N LEU A 629 -3.92 -7.95 -18.68
CA LEU A 629 -2.58 -8.02 -19.27
C LEU A 629 -2.06 -6.65 -19.70
N GLU A 630 -2.93 -5.81 -20.27
CA GLU A 630 -2.57 -4.46 -20.68
C GLU A 630 -2.27 -3.56 -19.47
N LYS A 631 -3.12 -3.64 -18.44
CA LYS A 631 -2.91 -2.91 -17.18
C LYS A 631 -1.59 -3.30 -16.52
N ASN A 632 -1.22 -4.59 -16.52
CA ASN A 632 0.05 -5.04 -15.95
C ASN A 632 1.27 -4.63 -16.80
N ARG A 633 1.11 -4.50 -18.12
CA ARG A 633 2.20 -4.01 -18.99
C ARG A 633 2.58 -2.57 -18.67
N ASP A 634 1.60 -1.70 -18.37
CA ASP A 634 1.75 -0.25 -18.10
C ASP A 634 2.82 0.43 -19.00
N THR A 635 2.92 0.00 -20.26
CA THR A 635 4.00 0.40 -21.16
C THR A 635 3.67 1.71 -21.85
N LEU A 636 4.50 2.72 -21.65
CA LEU A 636 4.48 3.94 -22.46
C LEU A 636 5.38 3.75 -23.69
N PRO A 637 4.91 4.01 -24.93
CA PRO A 637 5.75 3.91 -26.12
C PRO A 637 6.98 4.82 -26.06
N ALA A 638 8.10 4.34 -26.58
CA ALA A 638 9.37 5.07 -26.58
C ALA A 638 9.26 6.41 -27.33
N ASP A 639 8.51 6.45 -28.43
CA ASP A 639 8.31 7.67 -29.23
C ASP A 639 7.62 8.76 -28.40
N VAL A 640 6.61 8.40 -27.61
CA VAL A 640 5.94 9.34 -26.69
C VAL A 640 6.92 9.86 -25.63
N VAL A 641 7.78 9.00 -25.08
CA VAL A 641 8.81 9.41 -24.11
C VAL A 641 9.79 10.40 -24.75
N VAL A 642 10.22 10.16 -25.99
CA VAL A 642 11.14 11.04 -26.73
C VAL A 642 10.50 12.41 -26.92
N VAL A 643 9.26 12.47 -27.42
CA VAL A 643 8.55 13.74 -27.63
C VAL A 643 8.34 14.50 -26.32
N LEU A 644 7.97 13.82 -25.24
CA LEU A 644 7.84 14.48 -23.93
C LEU A 644 9.17 15.07 -23.42
N ARG A 645 10.33 14.48 -23.79
CA ARG A 645 11.65 15.03 -23.44
C ARG A 645 12.03 16.28 -24.25
N THR A 646 11.41 16.52 -25.41
CA THR A 646 11.65 17.74 -26.22
C THR A 646 10.92 18.96 -25.69
N SER A 647 10.04 18.78 -24.69
CA SER A 647 9.28 19.88 -24.09
C SER A 647 10.16 21.00 -23.55
N LYS A 648 9.77 22.25 -23.82
CA LYS A 648 10.39 23.44 -23.20
C LYS A 648 9.95 23.65 -21.73
N ASN A 649 8.95 22.91 -21.25
CA ASN A 649 8.56 22.91 -19.85
C ASN A 649 9.56 22.05 -19.06
N ARG A 650 10.38 22.70 -18.21
CA ARG A 650 11.43 22.05 -17.44
C ARG A 650 10.92 20.92 -16.55
N LEU A 651 9.77 21.10 -15.91
CA LEU A 651 9.18 20.07 -15.06
C LEU A 651 8.82 18.85 -15.89
N LEU A 652 8.08 19.05 -16.98
CA LEU A 652 7.67 17.95 -17.88
C LEU A 652 8.89 17.20 -18.43
N GLN A 653 9.92 17.92 -18.88
CA GLN A 653 11.17 17.29 -19.31
C GLN A 653 11.80 16.44 -18.19
N GLN A 654 11.87 16.94 -16.96
CA GLN A 654 12.40 16.20 -15.81
C GLN A 654 11.60 14.92 -15.51
N LEU A 655 10.27 14.96 -15.61
CA LEU A 655 9.41 13.80 -15.40
C LEU A 655 9.78 12.63 -16.32
N PHE A 656 10.20 12.91 -17.57
CA PHE A 656 10.50 11.87 -18.57
C PHE A 656 11.98 11.60 -18.80
N SER A 657 12.88 12.43 -18.28
CA SER A 657 14.33 12.24 -18.37
C SER A 657 14.87 11.30 -17.29
N ILE A 658 14.21 11.26 -16.14
CA ILE A 658 14.61 10.42 -15.01
C ILE A 658 13.90 9.05 -15.10
N PRO A 659 14.64 7.93 -14.94
CA PRO A 659 14.03 6.60 -14.90
C PRO A 659 13.17 6.44 -13.65
N LEU A 660 12.08 5.68 -13.76
CA LEU A 660 11.25 5.33 -12.61
C LEU A 660 11.99 4.33 -11.72
N THR A 661 11.70 4.36 -10.42
CA THR A 661 12.17 3.35 -9.48
C THR A 661 11.54 1.98 -9.78
N LYS A 662 12.02 0.93 -9.11
CA LYS A 662 11.41 -0.41 -9.19
C LYS A 662 9.94 -0.44 -8.74
N THR A 663 9.52 0.53 -7.91
CA THR A 663 8.13 0.69 -7.46
C THR A 663 7.28 1.52 -8.43
N GLY A 664 7.86 1.99 -9.54
CA GLY A 664 7.17 2.80 -10.54
C GLY A 664 7.03 4.28 -10.17
N ASN A 665 7.65 4.71 -9.07
CA ASN A 665 7.62 6.09 -8.60
C ASN A 665 8.75 6.91 -9.28
N TRP A 666 8.53 8.21 -9.41
CA TRP A 666 9.58 9.13 -9.81
C TRP A 666 10.44 9.43 -8.58
N GLU A 667 11.77 9.36 -8.66
CA GLU A 667 12.66 9.83 -7.60
C GLU A 667 13.82 10.61 -8.22
N PRO A 668 14.20 11.78 -7.65
CA PRO A 668 15.35 12.51 -8.14
C PRO A 668 16.63 11.72 -7.85
N LEU A 669 17.45 11.49 -8.88
CA LEU A 669 18.75 10.81 -8.74
C LEU A 669 19.59 11.53 -7.67
N THR A 670 20.08 10.78 -6.67
CA THR A 670 21.07 11.32 -5.74
C THR A 670 22.43 11.38 -6.45
N PHE A 671 23.34 12.26 -6.02
CA PHE A 671 24.68 12.42 -6.65
C PHE A 671 25.45 11.10 -6.91
N PRO A 672 25.33 10.04 -6.09
CA PRO A 672 25.90 8.72 -6.40
C PRO A 672 25.29 8.04 -7.63
N ASP A 673 23.98 8.22 -7.89
CA ASP A 673 23.25 7.55 -8.98
C ASP A 673 23.55 8.16 -10.35
N LEU A 674 23.94 9.44 -10.40
CA LEU A 674 24.36 10.11 -11.62
C LEU A 674 25.62 9.49 -12.23
N MET A 675 26.52 8.90 -11.41
CA MET A 675 27.73 8.26 -11.94
C MET A 675 27.47 6.90 -12.60
N VAL A 676 26.37 6.22 -12.25
CA VAL A 676 26.01 4.92 -12.83
C VAL A 676 25.31 5.09 -14.18
N VAL A 677 24.58 6.18 -14.39
CA VAL A 677 23.84 6.43 -15.65
C VAL A 677 24.76 6.97 -16.78
N ILE A 678 25.95 7.51 -16.45
CA ILE A 678 26.88 8.10 -17.44
C ILE A 678 27.93 7.09 -17.96
N ASN A 679 27.89 5.82 -17.54
CA ASN A 679 28.83 4.81 -18.02
C ASN A 679 28.10 3.70 -18.81
N PRO A 680 28.01 3.80 -20.14
CA PRO A 680 27.54 2.69 -20.97
C PRO A 680 28.70 1.71 -21.15
N GLY A 681 28.83 0.79 -20.19
CA GLY A 681 29.61 -0.44 -20.35
C GLY A 681 28.76 -1.53 -20.98
#